data_AF-A0A848KXH2-F1
#
_entry.id   AF-A0A848KXH2-F1
#
_cell.length_a   1.000
_cell.length_b   1.000
_cell.length_c   1.000
_cell.angle_alpha   90.00
_cell.angle_beta   90.00
_cell.angle_gamma   90.00
#
_symmetry.space_group_name_H-M   'P 1'
#
loop_
_entity.id
_entity.type
_entity.pdbx_description
1 polymer ?
#
loop_
_entity_poly.entity_id
_entity_poly.type
_entity_poly.pdbx_seq_one_letter_code
_entity_poly.pdbx_strand_id
1 'polypeptide(L)'
;MWAGSPGLTVFLAPAGAGDGVYAALSDLSAAGLVGPFAWVGSEAEHAVNSVIYVDGGRAVDVALPDLVSSRQTAVLRVVTLVPVPSSVLDKGIGQLSINATARAAELLASTTGAQRVVRIRCLLARGGGIAGDTSTLAIDGWHNIVISPEDARGPDFGRVQLPPNPSDADAGRFAAPVIAGLTGLWSQVNHAPLDNAPVLPGQVVRLARSFYRKLETGDVEAALRAEVLTQNGTLPLPSDQRSQVIYVNDVGLATATMADSLWRKHAAVLRGPRLPYDVSAPERVGAWAVLKMFFGFLWASIRNAPGAWYRKVADGVAGSIALSVQNAVFTGAPAAYEVVVRGRTANGVLAGWADIGAASGQLAGALDQTENIHDGGADLSGVWQDYTRATLTLADAGMRTSDLPPIQVGSARGIIGAADDLVPGPSSRFTAIPGVIAAAVQSDGVDATDPLGIRELRQRLSEVERTPDQGLAARAVLTDLNEWERRTSRSFGAAVGGRLAGAFFSSYGEVQQLLERLRTAQQPPEAHSSNMKLARAIQLTLVVLLLVTGLFAYLAIAGKVAWWIALIVVLVMFVIWFVAFAFVFIASQRTMFAMLHQRRAAISEFETDKQNLRTALRDLRRLSQAYGQFLSWSRVLGSFLAAPLGPDNFRPTRSLQVSWGLPMSTGVGSAQPAAADVADAAGYLRRELFHLGWLSSSWDNLVVSSIPPVPGSRSTGAEASPVWGDRGRGTGSSLDRWSNDLFAGVITSTGAELVWQRAVASLGGSMSELVPRLVGSVKVAGGPVVSLPEFVVGIDRDVPPAGTFDRSLLTDLAVTGSAADVAVDIRSRALTGLGRVCVATQLSDAMPLDALVRSDARTDVGWSAANPVAPDAAGPVGDRTPGQSPPSSSNPDDADPFRAPDLGAGFGF
;
A
#
# COMPACT_ATOMS: atom_id res chain seq x y z
N MET A 1 11.58 7.97 -17.80
CA MET A 1 10.95 8.14 -19.12
C MET A 1 11.89 8.97 -19.98
N TRP A 2 12.76 8.31 -20.76
CA TRP A 2 13.69 8.98 -21.66
C TRP A 2 13.02 9.06 -23.03
N ALA A 3 12.29 10.14 -23.29
CA ALA A 3 11.79 10.41 -24.62
C ALA A 3 12.99 10.90 -25.46
N GLY A 4 13.57 10.00 -26.26
CA GLY A 4 14.35 10.42 -27.42
C GLY A 4 13.50 11.36 -28.27
N SER A 5 14.13 12.37 -28.88
CA SER A 5 13.43 13.32 -29.76
C SER A 5 12.57 12.55 -30.78
N PRO A 6 11.28 12.88 -30.96
CA PRO A 6 10.38 12.07 -31.79
C PRO A 6 10.83 12.13 -33.25
N GLY A 7 11.48 11.07 -33.71
CA GLY A 7 11.93 10.90 -35.09
C GLY A 7 10.97 10.03 -35.89
N LEU A 8 10.72 10.41 -37.14
CA LEU A 8 9.93 9.62 -38.10
C LEU A 8 10.84 9.12 -39.22
N THR A 9 10.88 7.80 -39.42
CA THR A 9 11.59 7.19 -40.56
C THR A 9 10.58 6.81 -41.63
N VAL A 10 10.76 7.35 -42.83
CA VAL A 10 9.95 7.08 -44.02
C VAL A 10 10.82 6.42 -45.08
N PHE A 11 10.42 5.22 -45.50
CA PHE A 11 11.08 4.49 -46.58
C PHE A 11 10.42 4.80 -47.93
N LEU A 12 11.26 5.06 -48.93
CA LEU A 12 10.90 5.13 -50.34
C LEU A 12 11.51 3.92 -51.02
N ALA A 13 10.68 2.99 -51.47
CA ALA A 13 11.16 1.73 -52.01
C ALA A 13 10.50 1.39 -53.35
N PRO A 14 11.28 0.91 -54.32
CA PRO A 14 10.73 0.25 -55.50
C PRO A 14 10.23 -1.16 -55.15
N ALA A 15 9.41 -1.75 -56.02
CA ALA A 15 9.00 -3.16 -55.91
C ALA A 15 10.20 -4.12 -56.06
N GLY A 16 10.13 -5.31 -55.46
CA GLY A 16 11.19 -6.35 -55.51
C GLY A 16 12.00 -6.42 -54.21
N ALA A 17 13.33 -6.23 -54.27
CA ALA A 17 14.20 -6.34 -53.09
C ALA A 17 13.82 -5.38 -51.93
N GLY A 18 13.11 -4.28 -52.23
CA GLY A 18 12.50 -3.42 -51.21
C GLY A 18 11.41 -4.12 -50.39
N ASP A 19 10.61 -4.99 -51.01
CA ASP A 19 9.53 -5.74 -50.36
C ASP A 19 10.08 -6.74 -49.33
N GLY A 20 11.26 -7.31 -49.60
CA GLY A 20 11.99 -8.13 -48.63
C GLY A 20 12.40 -7.34 -47.39
N VAL A 21 12.91 -6.12 -47.56
CA VAL A 21 13.25 -5.23 -46.44
C VAL A 21 12.00 -4.82 -45.67
N TYR A 22 10.89 -4.52 -46.36
CA TYR A 22 9.61 -4.22 -45.73
C TYR A 22 9.10 -5.38 -44.86
N ALA A 23 9.12 -6.60 -45.39
CA ALA A 23 8.70 -7.79 -44.66
C ALA A 23 9.57 -8.01 -43.41
N ALA A 24 10.90 -7.97 -43.57
CA ALA A 24 11.82 -8.15 -42.45
C ALA A 24 11.67 -7.06 -41.37
N LEU A 25 11.53 -5.78 -41.74
CA LEU A 25 11.27 -4.71 -40.77
C LEU A 25 9.91 -4.85 -40.08
N SER A 26 8.89 -5.34 -40.80
CA SER A 26 7.56 -5.60 -40.24
C SER A 26 7.60 -6.74 -39.22
N ASP A 27 8.35 -7.81 -39.51
CA ASP A 27 8.56 -8.93 -38.56
C ASP A 27 9.35 -8.50 -37.32
N LEU A 28 10.41 -7.70 -37.51
CA LEU A 28 11.16 -7.12 -36.39
C LEU A 28 10.30 -6.14 -35.56
N SER A 29 9.36 -5.43 -36.20
CA SER A 29 8.37 -4.60 -35.51
C SER A 29 7.36 -5.45 -34.72
N ALA A 30 6.88 -6.57 -35.29
CA ALA A 30 6.00 -7.53 -34.61
C ALA A 30 6.67 -8.15 -33.38
N ALA A 31 7.98 -8.43 -33.46
CA ALA A 31 8.80 -8.90 -32.35
C ALA A 31 9.12 -7.80 -31.31
N GLY A 32 8.74 -6.55 -31.56
CA GLY A 32 9.03 -5.41 -30.70
C GLY A 32 10.53 -5.08 -30.63
N LEU A 33 11.29 -5.40 -31.68
CA LEU A 33 12.71 -5.08 -31.80
C LEU A 33 12.91 -3.74 -32.50
N VAL A 34 12.06 -3.41 -33.48
CA VAL A 34 12.07 -2.16 -34.24
C VAL A 34 10.86 -1.30 -33.86
N GLY A 35 11.11 -0.01 -33.67
CA GLY A 35 10.08 1.01 -33.49
C GLY A 35 9.28 1.28 -34.76
N PRO A 36 8.27 2.15 -34.69
CA PRO A 36 7.39 2.38 -35.82
C PRO A 36 8.07 3.09 -37.00
N PHE A 37 7.62 2.78 -38.22
CA PHE A 37 8.09 3.41 -39.45
C PHE A 37 6.97 3.60 -40.48
N ALA A 38 7.20 4.43 -41.48
CA ALA A 38 6.31 4.63 -42.61
C ALA A 38 6.96 4.12 -43.90
N TRP A 39 6.14 3.64 -44.81
CA TRP A 39 6.56 3.02 -46.07
C TRP A 39 5.78 3.60 -47.25
N VAL A 40 6.49 3.96 -48.31
CA VAL A 40 5.94 4.35 -49.60
C VAL A 40 6.56 3.44 -50.65
N GLY A 41 5.73 2.62 -51.28
CA GLY A 41 6.14 1.72 -52.34
C GLY A 41 6.37 2.43 -53.69
N SER A 42 6.07 1.73 -54.79
CA SER A 42 6.23 2.26 -56.16
C SER A 42 5.43 3.53 -56.47
N GLU A 43 4.46 3.89 -55.63
CA GLU A 43 3.71 5.15 -55.71
C GLU A 43 4.61 6.39 -55.60
N ALA A 44 5.78 6.25 -54.96
CA ALA A 44 6.79 7.30 -54.88
C ALA A 44 7.23 7.83 -56.25
N GLU A 45 7.08 7.04 -57.33
CA GLU A 45 7.44 7.45 -58.69
C GLU A 45 6.47 8.48 -59.29
N HIS A 46 5.22 8.53 -58.81
CA HIS A 46 4.17 9.36 -59.38
C HIS A 46 3.74 10.48 -58.42
N ALA A 47 3.13 10.11 -57.28
CA ALA A 47 2.61 11.03 -56.27
C ALA A 47 2.45 10.31 -54.93
N VAL A 48 2.88 10.95 -53.83
CA VAL A 48 2.71 10.42 -52.47
C VAL A 48 1.50 11.10 -51.84
N ASN A 49 0.40 10.35 -51.69
CA ASN A 49 -0.83 10.85 -51.06
C ASN A 49 -1.08 10.22 -49.67
N SER A 50 -0.65 8.98 -49.49
CA SER A 50 -0.69 8.25 -48.23
C SER A 50 0.62 7.49 -48.00
N VAL A 51 0.78 6.97 -46.80
CA VAL A 51 1.90 6.12 -46.39
C VAL A 51 1.37 4.90 -45.67
N ILE A 52 2.02 3.75 -45.86
CA ILE A 52 1.76 2.57 -45.04
C ILE A 52 2.53 2.75 -43.74
N TYR A 53 1.81 2.99 -42.66
CA TYR A 53 2.37 3.11 -41.32
C TYR A 53 2.39 1.74 -40.62
N VAL A 54 3.57 1.33 -40.16
CA VAL A 54 3.79 0.05 -39.49
C VAL A 54 4.13 0.27 -38.02
N ASP A 55 3.37 -0.37 -37.13
CA ASP A 55 3.61 -0.39 -35.68
C ASP A 55 3.20 -1.74 -35.08
N GLY A 56 4.09 -2.34 -34.28
CA GLY A 56 3.90 -3.68 -33.73
C GLY A 56 3.60 -4.75 -34.80
N GLY A 57 4.17 -4.62 -36.00
CA GLY A 57 3.92 -5.51 -37.14
C GLY A 57 2.56 -5.31 -37.84
N ARG A 58 1.76 -4.32 -37.42
CA ARG A 58 0.49 -3.98 -38.08
C ARG A 58 0.70 -2.86 -39.06
N ALA A 59 0.32 -3.10 -40.32
CA ALA A 59 0.36 -2.11 -41.40
C ALA A 59 -1.01 -1.45 -41.56
N VAL A 60 -1.04 -0.11 -41.58
CA VAL A 60 -2.24 0.69 -41.79
C VAL A 60 -1.95 1.78 -42.82
N ASP A 61 -2.85 1.99 -43.77
CA ASP A 61 -2.74 3.10 -44.72
C ASP A 61 -3.18 4.40 -44.04
N VAL A 62 -2.32 5.42 -44.09
CA VAL A 62 -2.50 6.71 -43.42
C VAL A 62 -2.28 7.83 -44.41
N ALA A 63 -3.28 8.70 -44.58
CA ALA A 63 -3.15 9.88 -45.42
C ALA A 63 -2.09 10.84 -44.86
N LEU A 64 -1.33 11.51 -45.73
CA LEU A 64 -0.27 12.43 -45.29
C LEU A 64 -0.73 13.52 -44.31
N PRO A 65 -1.90 14.18 -44.45
CA PRO A 65 -2.37 15.17 -43.47
C PRO A 65 -2.63 14.56 -42.08
N ASP A 66 -3.13 13.33 -42.02
CA ASP A 66 -3.44 12.64 -40.76
C ASP A 66 -2.15 12.25 -40.01
N LEU A 67 -1.09 11.91 -40.74
CA LEU A 67 0.24 11.65 -40.21
C LEU A 67 0.82 12.84 -39.44
N VAL A 68 0.53 14.07 -39.88
CA VAL A 68 0.98 15.33 -39.26
C VAL A 68 0.10 15.70 -38.07
N SER A 69 -1.22 15.55 -38.20
CA SER A 69 -2.17 15.90 -37.13
C SER A 69 -1.99 15.06 -35.86
N SER A 70 -1.54 13.81 -36.04
CA SER A 70 -1.40 12.84 -34.95
C SER A 70 -0.05 12.94 -34.21
N ARG A 71 0.96 13.63 -34.76
CA ARG A 71 2.34 13.59 -34.25
C ARG A 71 3.16 14.85 -34.50
N GLN A 72 3.98 15.22 -33.52
CA GLN A 72 5.07 16.18 -33.71
C GLN A 72 6.35 15.45 -34.10
N THR A 73 6.93 15.79 -35.26
CA THR A 73 8.16 15.18 -35.77
C THR A 73 9.32 16.18 -35.64
N ALA A 74 10.30 15.87 -34.80
CA ALA A 74 11.49 16.71 -34.65
C ALA A 74 12.53 16.43 -35.75
N VAL A 75 12.70 15.14 -36.09
CA VAL A 75 13.65 14.67 -37.11
C VAL A 75 12.91 13.78 -38.10
N LEU A 76 12.92 14.14 -39.38
CA LEU A 76 12.44 13.30 -40.47
C LEU A 76 13.63 12.60 -41.14
N ARG A 77 13.58 11.27 -41.20
CA ARG A 77 14.56 10.45 -41.94
C ARG A 77 13.89 9.92 -43.19
N VAL A 78 14.33 10.38 -44.35
CA VAL A 78 13.86 9.88 -45.64
C VAL A 78 14.89 8.90 -46.17
N VAL A 79 14.51 7.63 -46.26
CA VAL A 79 15.40 6.53 -46.61
C VAL A 79 14.97 5.95 -47.94
N THR A 80 15.82 6.07 -48.97
CA THR A 80 15.56 5.46 -50.27
C THR A 80 16.29 4.15 -50.38
N LEU A 81 15.56 3.08 -50.70
CA LEU A 81 16.15 1.77 -50.97
C LEU A 81 16.44 1.64 -52.46
N VAL A 82 17.67 1.30 -52.80
CA VAL A 82 18.14 1.20 -54.19
C VAL A 82 18.73 -0.19 -54.41
N PRO A 83 18.01 -1.08 -55.10
CA PRO A 83 18.59 -2.35 -55.56
C PRO A 83 19.75 -2.06 -56.51
N VAL A 84 20.95 -2.57 -56.19
CA VAL A 84 22.12 -2.39 -57.06
C VAL A 84 22.04 -3.42 -58.21
N PRO A 85 22.18 -3.01 -59.49
CA PRO A 85 22.06 -3.95 -60.60
C PRO A 85 23.21 -4.96 -60.57
N SER A 86 22.89 -6.25 -60.75
CA SER A 86 23.87 -7.35 -60.83
C SER A 86 24.20 -7.76 -62.27
N SER A 87 23.31 -7.47 -63.22
CA SER A 87 23.49 -7.71 -64.65
C SER A 87 23.14 -6.46 -65.47
N VAL A 88 23.75 -6.31 -66.65
CA VAL A 88 23.39 -5.27 -67.64
C VAL A 88 21.91 -5.39 -68.06
N LEU A 89 21.34 -6.60 -67.96
CA LEU A 89 19.92 -6.87 -68.23
C LEU A 89 18.97 -6.33 -67.14
N ASP A 90 19.49 -6.04 -65.94
CA ASP A 90 18.73 -5.52 -64.80
C ASP A 90 18.66 -3.98 -64.80
N LYS A 91 19.15 -3.32 -65.86
CA LYS A 91 19.35 -1.86 -65.91
C LYS A 91 18.01 -1.11 -65.72
N GLY A 92 17.89 -0.41 -64.60
CA GLY A 92 16.73 0.43 -64.27
C GLY A 92 15.47 -0.34 -63.85
N ILE A 93 15.54 -1.67 -63.73
CA ILE A 93 14.42 -2.48 -63.24
C ILE A 93 14.36 -2.33 -61.72
N GLY A 94 13.24 -1.83 -61.21
CA GLY A 94 13.02 -1.70 -59.77
C GLY A 94 13.89 -0.64 -59.10
N GLN A 95 14.16 0.51 -59.75
CA GLN A 95 14.76 1.68 -59.10
C GLN A 95 13.85 2.90 -59.25
N LEU A 96 13.66 3.66 -58.16
CA LEU A 96 12.99 4.96 -58.20
C LEU A 96 13.89 5.99 -58.90
N SER A 97 13.32 6.86 -59.72
CA SER A 97 14.10 7.93 -60.34
C SER A 97 14.62 8.92 -59.30
N ILE A 98 15.80 9.53 -59.56
CA ILE A 98 16.39 10.54 -58.66
C ILE A 98 15.42 11.71 -58.46
N ASN A 99 14.74 12.13 -59.53
CA ASN A 99 13.77 13.22 -59.49
C ASN A 99 12.55 12.86 -58.64
N ALA A 100 12.02 11.64 -58.77
CA ALA A 100 10.92 11.17 -57.92
C ALA A 100 11.33 11.11 -56.45
N THR A 101 12.52 10.57 -56.18
CA THR A 101 13.10 10.48 -54.83
C THR A 101 13.25 11.86 -54.17
N ALA A 102 13.81 12.83 -54.88
CA ALA A 102 13.98 14.20 -54.40
C ALA A 102 12.62 14.88 -54.14
N ARG A 103 11.69 14.76 -55.08
CA ARG A 103 10.33 15.31 -54.96
C ARG A 103 9.58 14.74 -53.76
N ALA A 104 9.62 13.42 -53.57
CA ALA A 104 8.98 12.76 -52.43
C ALA A 104 9.60 13.21 -51.10
N ALA A 105 10.94 13.34 -51.04
CA ALA A 105 11.63 13.83 -49.84
C ALA A 105 11.24 15.28 -49.50
N GLU A 106 11.14 16.17 -50.48
CA GLU A 106 10.71 17.56 -50.30
C GLU A 106 9.24 17.67 -49.86
N LEU A 107 8.37 16.84 -50.44
CA LEU A 107 6.96 16.77 -50.06
C LEU A 107 6.81 16.30 -48.60
N LEU A 108 7.51 15.23 -48.20
CA LEU A 108 7.49 14.73 -46.83
C LEU A 108 8.06 15.77 -45.83
N ALA A 109 9.15 16.44 -46.19
CA ALA A 109 9.74 17.50 -45.37
C ALA A 109 8.79 18.67 -45.16
N SER A 110 8.18 19.18 -46.23
CA SER A 110 7.24 20.30 -46.17
C SER A 110 5.94 19.94 -45.43
N THR A 111 5.46 18.72 -45.59
CA THR A 111 4.22 18.26 -44.95
C THR A 111 4.40 18.00 -43.45
N THR A 112 5.50 17.35 -43.04
CA THR A 112 5.74 17.00 -41.62
C THR A 112 6.18 18.17 -40.75
N GLY A 113 6.65 19.27 -41.35
CA GLY A 113 7.17 20.43 -40.60
C GLY A 113 8.40 20.11 -39.73
N ALA A 114 9.13 19.04 -40.06
CA ALA A 114 10.26 18.58 -39.26
C ALA A 114 11.38 19.63 -39.21
N GLN A 115 11.95 19.84 -38.03
CA GLN A 115 13.05 20.81 -37.82
C GLN A 115 14.32 20.39 -38.55
N ARG A 116 14.54 19.09 -38.70
CA ARG A 116 15.68 18.50 -39.40
C ARG A 116 15.23 17.39 -40.32
N VAL A 117 15.79 17.36 -41.53
CA VAL A 117 15.57 16.33 -42.54
C VAL A 117 16.90 15.64 -42.83
N VAL A 118 16.97 14.34 -42.58
CA VAL A 118 18.12 13.49 -42.86
C VAL A 118 17.77 12.63 -44.08
N ARG A 119 18.58 12.75 -45.14
CA ARG A 119 18.34 12.04 -46.40
C ARG A 119 19.37 10.93 -46.56
N ILE A 120 18.89 9.69 -46.63
CA ILE A 120 19.72 8.49 -46.65
C ILE A 120 19.36 7.69 -47.90
N ARG A 121 20.37 7.32 -48.69
CA ARG A 121 20.23 6.46 -49.86
C ARG A 121 20.96 5.16 -49.58
N CYS A 122 20.20 4.09 -49.32
CA CYS A 122 20.73 2.77 -49.00
C CYS A 122 20.81 1.92 -50.27
N LEU A 123 22.04 1.61 -50.69
CA LEU A 123 22.33 0.76 -51.83
C LEU A 123 22.39 -0.69 -51.35
N LEU A 124 21.45 -1.50 -51.83
CA LEU A 124 21.35 -2.94 -51.55
C LEU A 124 22.30 -3.68 -52.50
N ALA A 125 23.58 -3.72 -52.16
CA ALA A 125 24.59 -4.39 -52.96
C ALA A 125 24.54 -5.91 -52.80
N ARG A 126 24.93 -6.61 -53.86
CA ARG A 126 25.01 -8.08 -53.92
C ARG A 126 26.47 -8.52 -54.04
N GLY A 127 26.78 -9.75 -53.62
CA GLY A 127 28.10 -10.32 -53.88
C GLY A 127 28.37 -10.37 -55.39
N GLY A 128 29.56 -9.96 -55.85
CA GLY A 128 29.93 -10.12 -57.27
C GLY A 128 30.23 -8.84 -58.05
N GLY A 129 29.96 -7.66 -57.49
CA GLY A 129 30.21 -6.35 -58.12
C GLY A 129 28.93 -5.66 -58.63
N ILE A 130 29.11 -4.52 -59.30
CA ILE A 130 28.02 -3.64 -59.76
C ILE A 130 27.93 -3.67 -61.29
N ALA A 131 26.75 -3.92 -61.85
CA ALA A 131 26.52 -3.86 -63.29
C ALA A 131 25.97 -2.50 -63.73
N GLY A 132 26.27 -2.12 -64.98
CA GLY A 132 25.59 -1.03 -65.65
C GLY A 132 26.02 0.39 -65.23
N ASP A 133 25.06 1.31 -65.27
CA ASP A 133 25.30 2.75 -65.09
C ASP A 133 25.28 3.14 -63.61
N THR A 134 26.44 3.55 -63.09
CA THR A 134 26.65 3.92 -61.69
C THR A 134 26.24 5.36 -61.38
N SER A 135 25.96 6.19 -62.40
CA SER A 135 25.63 7.61 -62.21
C SER A 135 24.33 7.86 -61.43
N THR A 136 23.48 6.83 -61.30
CA THR A 136 22.20 6.88 -60.58
C THR A 136 22.31 6.40 -59.12
N LEU A 137 23.47 5.89 -58.70
CA LEU A 137 23.67 5.27 -57.40
C LEU A 137 23.95 6.30 -56.30
N ALA A 138 24.63 7.41 -56.59
CA ALA A 138 24.91 8.47 -55.61
C ALA A 138 24.22 9.79 -55.97
N ILE A 139 23.61 10.43 -54.98
CA ILE A 139 23.02 11.77 -55.08
C ILE A 139 23.83 12.71 -54.18
N ASP A 140 24.21 13.86 -54.72
CA ASP A 140 24.87 14.90 -53.93
C ASP A 140 23.90 15.47 -52.88
N GLY A 141 24.41 15.77 -51.68
CA GLY A 141 23.56 16.21 -50.55
C GLY A 141 22.78 15.10 -49.86
N TRP A 142 23.07 13.82 -50.14
CA TRP A 142 22.51 12.64 -49.45
C TRP A 142 23.60 11.80 -48.78
N HIS A 143 23.27 11.09 -47.71
CA HIS A 143 24.13 10.00 -47.21
C HIS A 143 23.97 8.80 -48.14
N ASN A 144 24.90 8.62 -49.09
CA ASN A 144 24.91 7.44 -49.97
C ASN A 144 25.67 6.30 -49.28
N ILE A 145 24.92 5.28 -48.88
CA ILE A 145 25.41 4.18 -48.04
C ILE A 145 25.24 2.86 -48.79
N VAL A 146 26.34 2.14 -49.01
CA VAL A 146 26.36 0.78 -49.53
C VAL A 146 26.28 -0.18 -48.35
N ILE A 147 25.25 -1.02 -48.31
CA ILE A 147 25.18 -2.10 -47.33
C ILE A 147 26.19 -3.18 -47.75
N SER A 148 27.17 -3.43 -46.90
CA SER A 148 28.21 -4.44 -47.15
C SER A 148 27.56 -5.82 -47.31
N PRO A 149 27.83 -6.59 -48.39
CA PRO A 149 27.23 -7.90 -48.64
C PRO A 149 27.95 -8.98 -47.84
N GLU A 150 28.08 -8.76 -46.54
CA GLU A 150 28.73 -9.65 -45.58
C GLU A 150 27.87 -9.81 -44.34
N ASP A 151 27.98 -10.96 -43.68
CA ASP A 151 27.41 -11.20 -42.36
C ASP A 151 28.50 -11.67 -41.39
N ALA A 152 28.43 -11.19 -40.15
CA ALA A 152 29.41 -11.50 -39.12
C ALA A 152 28.75 -11.42 -37.74
N ARG A 153 29.24 -12.24 -36.80
CA ARG A 153 28.71 -12.23 -35.42
C ARG A 153 28.99 -10.88 -34.73
N GLY A 154 30.15 -10.26 -34.97
CA GLY A 154 30.52 -8.99 -34.38
C GLY A 154 31.70 -8.36 -35.12
N PRO A 155 32.12 -7.14 -34.74
CA PRO A 155 33.21 -6.43 -35.41
C PRO A 155 34.53 -7.20 -35.52
N ASP A 156 34.86 -7.97 -34.48
CA ASP A 156 36.13 -8.69 -34.35
C ASP A 156 36.04 -10.17 -34.80
N PHE A 157 34.90 -10.57 -35.36
CA PHE A 157 34.64 -11.96 -35.78
C PHE A 157 34.86 -12.14 -37.28
N GLY A 158 35.10 -13.39 -37.68
CA GLY A 158 35.15 -13.77 -39.09
C GLY A 158 33.85 -13.42 -39.82
N ARG A 159 33.98 -13.00 -41.08
CA ARG A 159 32.89 -12.62 -41.97
C ARG A 159 32.57 -13.71 -42.97
N VAL A 160 31.31 -13.82 -43.35
CA VAL A 160 30.82 -14.68 -44.43
C VAL A 160 30.24 -13.78 -45.52
N GLN A 161 30.63 -14.00 -46.77
CA GLN A 161 30.06 -13.27 -47.90
C GLN A 161 28.64 -13.76 -48.19
N LEU A 162 27.74 -12.82 -48.48
CA LEU A 162 26.40 -13.15 -48.93
C LEU A 162 26.43 -13.75 -50.33
N PRO A 163 25.50 -14.67 -50.66
CA PRO A 163 25.42 -15.22 -52.00
C PRO A 163 25.22 -14.11 -53.04
N PRO A 164 25.72 -14.29 -54.28
CA PRO A 164 25.69 -13.25 -55.31
C PRO A 164 24.28 -12.89 -55.80
N ASN A 165 23.31 -13.82 -55.66
CA ASN A 165 21.91 -13.58 -56.01
C ASN A 165 21.00 -14.11 -54.88
N PRO A 166 20.85 -13.36 -53.77
CA PRO A 166 19.94 -13.74 -52.70
C PRO A 166 18.48 -13.58 -53.15
N SER A 167 17.57 -14.37 -52.57
CA SER A 167 16.13 -14.11 -52.70
C SER A 167 15.78 -12.74 -52.11
N ASP A 168 14.64 -12.14 -52.49
CA ASP A 168 14.21 -10.86 -51.90
C ASP A 168 14.08 -10.96 -50.37
N ALA A 169 13.59 -12.09 -49.86
CA ALA A 169 13.50 -12.35 -48.42
C ALA A 169 14.88 -12.42 -47.75
N ASP A 170 15.86 -13.08 -48.36
CA ASP A 170 17.23 -13.13 -47.84
C ASP A 170 17.91 -11.75 -47.88
N ALA A 171 17.74 -11.00 -48.97
CA ALA A 171 18.24 -9.64 -49.08
C ALA A 171 17.66 -8.75 -47.97
N GLY A 172 16.35 -8.86 -47.74
CA GLY A 172 15.65 -8.20 -46.64
C GLY A 172 16.18 -8.58 -45.26
N ARG A 173 16.36 -9.89 -45.01
CA ARG A 173 16.87 -10.46 -43.76
C ARG A 173 18.22 -9.87 -43.35
N PHE A 174 19.15 -9.70 -44.29
CA PHE A 174 20.48 -9.14 -44.01
C PHE A 174 20.49 -7.60 -43.99
N ALA A 175 19.76 -6.96 -44.90
CA ALA A 175 19.77 -5.50 -45.02
C ALA A 175 18.95 -4.78 -43.95
N ALA A 176 17.80 -5.33 -43.54
CA ALA A 176 16.89 -4.67 -42.60
C ALA A 176 17.54 -4.34 -41.25
N PRO A 177 18.33 -5.22 -40.60
CA PRO A 177 19.05 -4.88 -39.37
C PRO A 177 20.09 -3.77 -39.53
N VAL A 178 20.79 -3.74 -40.66
CA VAL A 178 21.77 -2.67 -40.96
C VAL A 178 21.06 -1.34 -41.14
N ILE A 179 19.96 -1.34 -41.91
CA ILE A 179 19.12 -0.17 -42.10
C ILE A 179 18.53 0.31 -40.77
N ALA A 180 18.08 -0.60 -39.91
CA ALA A 180 17.55 -0.26 -38.60
C ALA A 180 18.60 0.42 -37.70
N GLY A 181 19.86 -0.03 -37.77
CA GLY A 181 21.00 0.60 -37.12
C GLY A 181 21.34 1.99 -37.68
N LEU A 182 21.34 2.16 -38.99
CA LEU A 182 21.63 3.45 -39.65
C LEU A 182 20.57 4.52 -39.35
N THR A 183 19.31 4.10 -39.26
CA THR A 183 18.14 4.99 -39.19
C THR A 183 17.60 5.18 -37.77
N GLY A 184 18.18 4.49 -36.77
CA GLY A 184 17.72 4.54 -35.39
C GLY A 184 16.34 3.96 -35.16
N LEU A 185 16.01 2.90 -35.89
CA LEU A 185 14.76 2.16 -35.73
C LEU A 185 14.79 1.14 -34.59
N TRP A 186 15.97 0.73 -34.12
CA TRP A 186 16.05 -0.19 -32.98
C TRP A 186 15.33 0.38 -31.76
N SER A 187 14.40 -0.40 -31.22
CA SER A 187 13.64 -0.04 -30.02
C SER A 187 14.54 -0.02 -28.78
N GLN A 188 14.13 0.75 -27.78
CA GLN A 188 14.77 0.80 -26.45
C GLN A 188 16.23 1.28 -26.43
N VAL A 189 16.78 1.76 -27.56
CA VAL A 189 18.12 2.32 -27.69
C VAL A 189 18.09 3.52 -28.62
N ASN A 190 18.72 4.62 -28.23
CA ASN A 190 18.87 5.78 -29.10
C ASN A 190 20.15 5.64 -29.93
N HIS A 191 20.05 5.11 -31.14
CA HIS A 191 21.19 4.85 -32.03
C HIS A 191 20.89 5.30 -33.46
N ALA A 192 21.07 6.59 -33.77
CA ALA A 192 20.90 7.13 -35.11
C ALA A 192 22.21 7.82 -35.57
N PRO A 193 23.20 7.06 -36.08
CA PRO A 193 24.55 7.59 -36.35
C PRO A 193 24.58 8.70 -37.40
N LEU A 194 23.61 8.74 -38.33
CA LEU A 194 23.57 9.71 -39.43
C LEU A 194 22.85 11.02 -39.08
N ASP A 195 22.14 11.08 -37.95
CA ASP A 195 21.31 12.23 -37.58
C ASP A 195 22.08 13.54 -37.41
N ASN A 196 23.33 13.43 -36.96
CA ASN A 196 24.24 14.55 -36.74
C ASN A 196 25.51 14.44 -37.58
N ALA A 197 25.60 13.44 -38.46
CA ALA A 197 26.77 13.27 -39.31
C ALA A 197 26.72 14.30 -40.44
N PRO A 198 27.86 14.91 -40.82
CA PRO A 198 27.91 15.75 -42.01
C PRO A 198 27.65 14.89 -43.25
N VAL A 199 26.86 15.42 -44.18
CA VAL A 199 26.79 14.87 -45.53
C VAL A 199 28.09 15.21 -46.24
N LEU A 200 28.74 14.20 -46.81
CA LEU A 200 30.01 14.38 -47.51
C LEU A 200 29.74 14.95 -48.92
N PRO A 201 30.52 15.94 -49.38
CA PRO A 201 30.28 16.59 -50.67
C PRO A 201 30.58 15.67 -51.85
N GLY A 202 29.79 15.79 -52.91
CA GLY A 202 29.99 15.06 -54.17
C GLY A 202 29.27 13.70 -54.21
N GLN A 203 29.46 13.00 -55.32
CA GLN A 203 28.88 11.67 -55.56
C GLN A 203 29.75 10.56 -54.96
N VAL A 204 29.94 10.61 -53.64
CA VAL A 204 30.70 9.62 -52.87
C VAL A 204 29.77 8.67 -52.13
N VAL A 205 30.25 7.44 -51.88
CA VAL A 205 29.57 6.41 -51.10
C VAL A 205 30.39 5.99 -49.89
N ARG A 206 29.73 5.37 -48.90
CA ARG A 206 30.37 4.71 -47.76
C ARG A 206 29.82 3.30 -47.59
N LEU A 207 30.67 2.34 -47.24
CA LEU A 207 30.24 1.02 -46.83
C LEU A 207 29.69 1.08 -45.40
N ALA A 208 28.65 0.30 -45.12
CA ALA A 208 28.04 0.18 -43.80
C ALA A 208 27.72 -1.25 -43.41
N ARG A 209 27.88 -1.54 -42.12
CA ARG A 209 27.34 -2.71 -41.44
C ARG A 209 26.91 -2.34 -40.03
N SER A 210 25.95 -3.08 -39.48
CA SER A 210 25.46 -2.85 -38.11
C SER A 210 25.30 -4.16 -37.38
N PHE A 211 25.52 -4.13 -36.07
CA PHE A 211 25.40 -5.25 -35.16
C PHE A 211 24.40 -4.89 -34.06
N TYR A 212 23.49 -5.81 -33.75
CA TYR A 212 22.46 -5.63 -32.74
C TYR A 212 22.45 -6.77 -31.73
N ARG A 213 22.42 -6.44 -30.44
CA ARG A 213 22.25 -7.40 -29.35
C ARG A 213 21.19 -6.93 -28.38
N LYS A 214 20.18 -7.77 -28.13
CA LYS A 214 19.18 -7.55 -27.09
C LYS A 214 19.21 -8.70 -26.09
N LEU A 215 19.45 -8.36 -24.83
CA LEU A 215 19.35 -9.27 -23.70
C LEU A 215 18.03 -9.05 -22.98
N GLU A 216 17.16 -10.05 -23.03
CA GLU A 216 15.87 -10.05 -22.35
C GLU A 216 16.01 -10.68 -20.96
N THR A 217 15.44 -10.00 -19.96
CA THR A 217 15.53 -10.39 -18.53
C THR A 217 14.17 -10.60 -17.89
N GLY A 218 13.08 -10.60 -18.66
CA GLY A 218 11.72 -10.69 -18.14
C GLY A 218 11.47 -11.91 -17.24
N ASP A 219 11.99 -13.08 -17.63
CA ASP A 219 11.86 -14.31 -16.82
C ASP A 219 12.70 -14.25 -15.53
N VAL A 220 13.89 -13.66 -15.60
CA VAL A 220 14.79 -13.46 -14.45
C VAL A 220 14.19 -12.49 -13.45
N GLU A 221 13.68 -11.36 -13.94
CA GLU A 221 13.00 -10.36 -13.13
C GLU A 221 11.74 -10.92 -12.50
N ALA A 222 10.96 -11.72 -13.23
CA ALA A 222 9.78 -12.39 -12.68
C ALA A 222 10.16 -13.41 -11.59
N ALA A 223 11.19 -14.23 -11.82
CA ALA A 223 11.67 -15.20 -10.83
C ALA A 223 12.22 -14.50 -9.58
N LEU A 224 13.05 -13.46 -9.76
CA LEU A 224 13.61 -12.68 -8.67
C LEU A 224 12.52 -11.93 -7.89
N ARG A 225 11.54 -11.35 -8.58
CA ARG A 225 10.39 -10.67 -7.96
C ARG A 225 9.58 -11.65 -7.12
N ALA A 226 9.25 -12.82 -7.66
CA ALA A 226 8.53 -13.84 -6.93
C ALA A 226 9.27 -14.25 -5.64
N GLU A 227 10.58 -14.53 -5.73
CA GLU A 227 11.38 -14.93 -4.57
C GLU A 227 11.52 -13.81 -3.52
N VAL A 228 11.79 -12.56 -3.97
CA VAL A 228 11.92 -11.40 -3.08
C VAL A 228 10.61 -11.10 -2.36
N LEU A 229 9.47 -11.19 -3.06
CA LEU A 229 8.15 -10.85 -2.51
C LEU A 229 7.45 -12.02 -1.82
N THR A 230 8.02 -13.22 -1.81
CA THR A 230 7.40 -14.40 -1.18
C THR A 230 7.14 -14.16 0.31
N GLN A 231 5.89 -14.41 0.72
CA GLN A 231 5.39 -14.35 2.09
C GLN A 231 4.70 -15.67 2.44
N ASN A 232 5.41 -16.58 3.09
CA ASN A 232 4.92 -17.92 3.47
C ASN A 232 4.00 -17.88 4.71
N GLY A 233 3.10 -16.89 4.80
CA GLY A 233 2.23 -16.67 5.97
C GLY A 233 2.94 -16.13 7.22
N THR A 234 4.26 -15.92 7.16
CA THR A 234 5.07 -15.32 8.22
C THR A 234 5.77 -14.06 7.71
N LEU A 235 5.75 -13.00 8.52
CA LEU A 235 6.47 -11.77 8.24
C LEU A 235 7.99 -12.03 8.22
N PRO A 236 8.74 -11.44 7.27
CA PRO A 236 10.17 -11.60 7.17
C PRO A 236 10.88 -11.01 8.39
N LEU A 237 11.95 -11.67 8.85
CA LEU A 237 12.84 -11.14 9.87
C LEU A 237 13.54 -9.88 9.33
N PRO A 238 13.36 -8.72 9.98
CA PRO A 238 14.08 -7.53 9.63
C PRO A 238 15.57 -7.71 9.83
N SER A 239 16.37 -7.16 8.92
CA SER A 239 17.81 -7.07 9.12
C SER A 239 18.19 -5.74 9.80
N ASP A 240 19.15 -5.80 10.72
CA ASP A 240 19.79 -4.64 11.33
C ASP A 240 21.28 -4.96 11.53
N GLN A 241 22.14 -3.98 11.26
CA GLN A 241 23.59 -4.14 11.45
C GLN A 241 24.00 -4.07 12.92
N ARG A 242 23.17 -3.45 13.78
CA ARG A 242 23.52 -3.15 15.17
C ARG A 242 22.93 -4.12 16.19
N SER A 243 21.81 -4.75 15.89
CA SER A 243 21.12 -5.65 16.81
C SER A 243 20.52 -6.85 16.10
N GLN A 244 20.58 -8.02 16.76
CA GLN A 244 19.92 -9.20 16.26
C GLN A 244 18.41 -9.06 16.42
N VAL A 245 17.65 -9.47 15.41
CA VAL A 245 16.19 -9.56 15.46
C VAL A 245 15.78 -11.03 15.48
N ILE A 246 14.86 -11.39 16.38
CA ILE A 246 14.38 -12.77 16.55
C ILE A 246 12.85 -12.82 16.66
N TYR A 247 12.26 -13.98 16.37
CA TYR A 247 10.86 -14.20 16.66
C TYR A 247 10.64 -14.39 18.17
N VAL A 248 9.58 -13.77 18.69
CA VAL A 248 9.17 -13.93 20.09
C VAL A 248 8.54 -15.30 20.29
N ASN A 249 9.01 -16.03 21.30
CA ASN A 249 8.44 -17.34 21.67
C ASN A 249 7.12 -17.20 22.45
N ASP A 250 7.08 -16.32 23.46
CA ASP A 250 5.86 -16.05 24.24
C ASP A 250 5.11 -14.83 23.68
N VAL A 251 4.34 -15.11 22.62
CA VAL A 251 3.50 -14.10 21.95
C VAL A 251 2.55 -13.44 22.93
N GLY A 252 1.88 -14.20 23.78
CA GLY A 252 0.85 -13.68 24.69
C GLY A 252 1.39 -12.69 25.70
N LEU A 253 2.59 -12.93 26.25
CA LEU A 253 3.26 -11.99 27.15
C LEU A 253 3.66 -10.70 26.43
N ALA A 254 4.22 -10.80 25.22
CA ALA A 254 4.65 -9.65 24.43
C ALA A 254 3.49 -8.75 24.02
N THR A 255 2.40 -9.35 23.54
CA THR A 255 1.17 -8.63 23.14
C THR A 255 0.50 -7.96 24.34
N ALA A 256 0.40 -8.65 25.48
CA ALA A 256 -0.14 -8.08 26.71
C ALA A 256 0.71 -6.91 27.23
N THR A 257 2.03 -7.04 27.23
CA THR A 257 2.96 -5.99 27.70
C THR A 257 2.86 -4.73 26.85
N MET A 258 2.76 -4.89 25.52
CA MET A 258 2.56 -3.76 24.61
C MET A 258 1.17 -3.13 24.81
N ALA A 259 0.11 -3.93 24.97
CA ALA A 259 -1.24 -3.44 25.21
C ALA A 259 -1.34 -2.63 26.50
N ASP A 260 -0.64 -3.06 27.56
CA ASP A 260 -0.57 -2.36 28.84
C ASP A 260 0.19 -1.05 28.74
N SER A 261 1.21 -0.99 27.89
CA SER A 261 1.97 0.23 27.61
C SER A 261 1.12 1.25 26.85
N LEU A 262 0.38 0.80 25.83
CA LEU A 262 -0.58 1.62 25.11
C LEU A 262 -1.69 2.14 26.04
N TRP A 263 -2.24 1.26 26.88
CA TRP A 263 -3.29 1.64 27.83
C TRP A 263 -2.81 2.67 28.84
N ARG A 264 -1.63 2.48 29.45
CA ARG A 264 -1.06 3.44 30.40
C ARG A 264 -0.86 4.83 29.77
N LYS A 265 -0.45 4.88 28.51
CA LYS A 265 -0.27 6.15 27.78
C LYS A 265 -1.58 6.90 27.56
N HIS A 266 -2.67 6.19 27.22
CA HIS A 266 -3.92 6.81 26.78
C HIS A 266 -5.10 6.69 27.77
N ALA A 267 -4.90 6.09 28.95
CA ALA A 267 -5.97 5.86 29.93
C ALA A 267 -6.68 7.16 30.37
N ALA A 268 -5.94 8.26 30.52
CA ALA A 268 -6.49 9.56 30.91
C ALA A 268 -7.34 10.21 29.80
N VAL A 269 -7.07 9.85 28.54
CA VAL A 269 -7.90 10.23 27.41
C VAL A 269 -9.21 9.45 27.53
N LEU A 270 -9.20 8.15 27.75
CA LEU A 270 -10.43 7.35 27.73
C LEU A 270 -11.34 7.51 28.98
N ARG A 271 -10.84 8.04 30.10
CA ARG A 271 -11.61 8.21 31.35
C ARG A 271 -11.35 9.54 32.03
N GLY A 272 -12.43 10.24 32.38
CA GLY A 272 -12.37 11.45 33.19
C GLY A 272 -12.11 11.18 34.68
N PRO A 273 -11.50 12.14 35.41
CA PRO A 273 -11.35 12.05 36.86
C PRO A 273 -12.72 12.07 37.56
N ARG A 274 -12.83 11.35 38.68
CA ARG A 274 -14.00 11.41 39.58
C ARG A 274 -13.77 12.42 40.68
N LEU A 275 -14.84 13.05 41.15
CA LEU A 275 -14.79 13.92 42.31
C LEU A 275 -14.64 13.07 43.58
N PRO A 276 -13.66 13.38 44.45
CA PRO A 276 -13.56 12.72 45.74
C PRO A 276 -14.77 13.07 46.61
N TYR A 277 -15.21 12.12 47.43
CA TYR A 277 -16.20 12.39 48.46
C TYR A 277 -15.56 13.23 49.57
N ASP A 278 -16.17 14.37 49.92
CA ASP A 278 -15.72 15.19 51.04
C ASP A 278 -15.88 14.40 52.34
N VAL A 279 -14.75 13.94 52.89
CA VAL A 279 -14.70 13.39 54.25
C VAL A 279 -14.85 14.57 55.19
N SER A 280 -16.10 14.91 55.53
CA SER A 280 -16.41 16.00 56.45
C SER A 280 -15.76 15.71 57.81
N ALA A 281 -14.57 16.26 58.06
CA ALA A 281 -13.94 16.20 59.37
C ALA A 281 -14.87 16.88 60.39
N PRO A 282 -15.15 16.28 61.56
CA PRO A 282 -16.07 16.85 62.53
C PRO A 282 -15.51 18.18 63.06
N GLU A 283 -16.01 19.29 62.53
CA GLU A 283 -15.68 20.63 62.99
C GLU A 283 -16.15 20.76 64.45
N ARG A 284 -15.20 20.79 65.40
CA ARG A 284 -15.48 20.95 66.82
C ARG A 284 -15.96 22.37 67.06
N VAL A 285 -17.28 22.58 67.04
CA VAL A 285 -17.88 23.85 67.42
C VAL A 285 -17.45 24.23 68.84
N GLY A 286 -16.84 25.41 68.99
CA GLY A 286 -16.43 25.94 70.29
C GLY A 286 -17.62 26.27 71.19
N ALA A 287 -17.47 26.04 72.50
CA ALA A 287 -18.51 26.18 73.53
C ALA A 287 -19.28 27.52 73.51
N TRP A 288 -18.67 28.58 72.96
CA TRP A 288 -19.28 29.91 72.86
C TRP A 288 -20.39 30.03 71.80
N ALA A 289 -20.29 29.30 70.68
CA ALA A 289 -21.33 29.32 69.64
C ALA A 289 -22.61 28.63 70.12
N VAL A 290 -22.46 27.57 70.92
CA VAL A 290 -23.56 26.84 71.57
C VAL A 290 -24.26 27.73 72.60
N LEU A 291 -23.51 28.52 73.38
CA LEU A 291 -24.07 29.45 74.36
C LEU A 291 -24.92 30.56 73.69
N LYS A 292 -24.47 31.09 72.55
CA LYS A 292 -25.19 32.12 71.79
C LYS A 292 -26.52 31.59 71.22
N MET A 293 -26.53 30.35 70.72
CA MET A 293 -27.75 29.68 70.27
C MET A 293 -28.73 29.40 71.42
N PHE A 294 -28.22 29.03 72.60
CA PHE A 294 -29.03 28.81 73.80
C PHE A 294 -29.73 30.10 74.28
N PHE A 295 -29.03 31.24 74.35
CA PHE A 295 -29.65 32.52 74.71
C PHE A 295 -30.69 32.97 73.67
N GLY A 296 -30.45 32.70 72.38
CA GLY A 296 -31.44 32.95 71.32
C GLY A 296 -32.72 32.12 71.48
N PHE A 297 -32.59 30.85 71.88
CA PHE A 297 -33.72 29.96 72.16
C PHE A 297 -34.49 30.36 73.42
N LEU A 298 -33.79 30.73 74.50
CA LEU A 298 -34.41 31.19 75.76
C LEU A 298 -35.21 32.49 75.54
N TRP A 299 -34.66 33.42 74.76
CA TRP A 299 -35.36 34.65 74.37
C TRP A 299 -36.60 34.38 73.50
N ALA A 300 -36.52 33.41 72.58
CA ALA A 300 -37.65 33.00 71.75
C ALA A 300 -38.73 32.23 72.52
N SER A 301 -38.34 31.45 73.54
CA SER A 301 -39.25 30.71 74.41
C SER A 301 -40.01 31.63 75.37
N ILE A 302 -39.38 32.70 75.87
CA ILE A 302 -40.05 33.72 76.71
C ILE A 302 -41.10 34.49 75.90
N ARG A 303 -40.92 34.64 74.59
CA ARG A 303 -41.88 35.28 73.67
C ARG A 303 -42.95 34.33 73.11
N ASN A 304 -43.09 33.13 73.69
CA ASN A 304 -44.18 32.17 73.43
C ASN A 304 -44.30 31.67 71.97
N ALA A 305 -43.19 31.48 71.25
CA ALA A 305 -43.22 30.94 69.88
C ALA A 305 -42.06 29.96 69.54
N PRO A 306 -41.92 28.82 70.27
CA PRO A 306 -40.80 27.88 70.08
C PRO A 306 -40.79 27.21 68.70
N GLY A 307 -41.95 26.99 68.07
CA GLY A 307 -42.04 26.38 66.73
C GLY A 307 -41.62 27.29 65.57
N ALA A 308 -41.49 28.61 65.80
CA ALA A 308 -41.12 29.57 64.76
C ALA A 308 -39.60 29.70 64.61
N TRP A 309 -38.83 29.63 65.70
CA TRP A 309 -37.36 29.61 65.65
C TRP A 309 -36.83 28.30 65.05
N TYR A 310 -37.43 27.15 65.39
CA TYR A 310 -37.08 25.85 64.80
C TYR A 310 -37.27 25.86 63.27
N ARG A 311 -38.38 26.42 62.77
CA ARG A 311 -38.60 26.63 61.34
C ARG A 311 -37.59 27.63 60.74
N LYS A 312 -37.25 28.73 61.43
CA LYS A 312 -36.32 29.74 60.92
C LYS A 312 -34.85 29.28 60.82
N VAL A 313 -34.43 28.31 61.63
CA VAL A 313 -33.09 27.70 61.59
C VAL A 313 -33.06 26.44 60.70
N ALA A 314 -34.17 25.70 60.61
CA ALA A 314 -34.32 24.57 59.69
C ALA A 314 -34.61 24.99 58.23
N ASP A 315 -35.18 26.18 58.01
CA ASP A 315 -35.43 26.77 56.68
C ASP A 315 -34.29 27.70 56.22
N GLY A 316 -33.19 27.76 56.96
CA GLY A 316 -31.94 28.35 56.50
C GLY A 316 -31.17 27.34 55.65
N VAL A 317 -31.25 27.48 54.32
CA VAL A 317 -30.77 26.56 53.27
C VAL A 317 -31.79 25.48 52.87
N ALA A 318 -32.94 25.92 52.37
CA ALA A 318 -33.78 25.09 51.52
C ALA A 318 -34.34 25.97 50.38
N GLY A 319 -33.59 26.04 49.29
CA GLY A 319 -34.01 26.72 48.07
C GLY A 319 -33.42 26.04 46.85
N SER A 320 -34.25 25.25 46.16
CA SER A 320 -34.11 24.86 44.75
C SER A 320 -33.13 23.76 44.32
N ILE A 321 -32.99 22.64 45.05
CA ILE A 321 -32.38 21.42 44.46
C ILE A 321 -33.17 20.19 44.89
N ALA A 322 -34.23 19.83 44.16
CA ALA A 322 -34.87 18.51 44.34
C ALA A 322 -35.76 18.00 43.17
N LEU A 323 -36.09 18.78 42.13
CA LEU A 323 -37.11 18.33 41.14
C LEU A 323 -36.62 18.16 39.69
N SER A 324 -35.37 18.52 39.34
CA SER A 324 -34.95 18.49 37.92
C SER A 324 -34.45 17.13 37.43
N VAL A 325 -33.75 16.34 38.25
CA VAL A 325 -33.16 15.05 37.81
C VAL A 325 -34.24 13.97 37.58
N GLN A 326 -35.31 13.97 38.39
CA GLN A 326 -36.39 13.00 38.27
C GLN A 326 -37.20 13.18 36.96
N ASN A 327 -37.51 14.43 36.62
CA ASN A 327 -38.22 14.75 35.38
C ASN A 327 -37.32 14.54 34.14
N ALA A 328 -36.04 14.93 34.20
CA ALA A 328 -35.16 14.81 33.04
C ALA A 328 -34.80 13.35 32.69
N VAL A 329 -34.44 12.52 33.67
CA VAL A 329 -33.89 11.17 33.41
C VAL A 329 -34.97 10.08 33.34
N PHE A 330 -35.94 10.09 34.26
CA PHE A 330 -36.91 8.98 34.37
C PHE A 330 -38.19 9.19 33.57
N THR A 331 -38.54 10.44 33.26
CA THR A 331 -39.72 10.76 32.42
C THR A 331 -39.36 11.37 31.06
N GLY A 332 -38.23 12.07 30.94
CA GLY A 332 -37.75 12.65 29.68
C GLY A 332 -37.07 11.67 28.70
N ALA A 333 -36.47 10.57 29.17
CA ALA A 333 -35.80 9.57 28.34
C ALA A 333 -35.99 8.11 28.82
N PRO A 334 -37.24 7.62 28.98
CA PRO A 334 -37.53 6.32 29.61
C PRO A 334 -36.92 5.13 28.86
N ALA A 335 -36.90 5.16 27.52
CA ALA A 335 -36.31 4.09 26.70
C ALA A 335 -34.78 4.01 26.85
N ALA A 336 -34.09 5.15 26.95
CA ALA A 336 -32.65 5.19 27.16
C ALA A 336 -32.27 4.70 28.56
N TYR A 337 -33.07 5.07 29.57
CA TYR A 337 -32.93 4.55 30.93
C TYR A 337 -33.11 3.03 30.97
N GLU A 338 -34.13 2.49 30.29
CA GLU A 338 -34.36 1.04 30.22
C GLU A 338 -33.19 0.29 29.59
N VAL A 339 -32.63 0.81 28.49
CA VAL A 339 -31.45 0.22 27.84
C VAL A 339 -30.24 0.16 28.78
N VAL A 340 -29.96 1.26 29.51
CA VAL A 340 -28.77 1.34 30.39
C VAL A 340 -28.95 0.58 31.71
N VAL A 341 -30.17 0.50 32.24
CA VAL A 341 -30.43 -0.16 33.54
C VAL A 341 -30.78 -1.63 33.37
N ARG A 342 -31.61 -1.99 32.37
CA ARG A 342 -32.05 -3.37 32.14
C ARG A 342 -31.23 -4.11 31.08
N GLY A 343 -30.39 -3.42 30.32
CA GLY A 343 -29.57 -4.04 29.27
C GLY A 343 -30.39 -4.62 28.11
N ARG A 344 -31.61 -4.13 27.91
CA ARG A 344 -32.52 -4.56 26.84
C ARG A 344 -33.07 -3.36 26.08
N THR A 345 -33.19 -3.51 24.77
CA THR A 345 -33.84 -2.53 23.90
C THR A 345 -35.35 -2.52 24.14
N ALA A 346 -36.04 -1.48 23.65
CA ALA A 346 -37.50 -1.39 23.72
C ALA A 346 -38.23 -2.59 23.06
N ASN A 347 -37.55 -3.31 22.16
CA ASN A 347 -38.07 -4.50 21.48
C ASN A 347 -37.84 -5.80 22.29
N GLY A 348 -37.32 -5.70 23.51
CA GLY A 348 -37.07 -6.85 24.39
C GLY A 348 -35.80 -7.65 24.10
N VAL A 349 -35.05 -7.28 23.05
CA VAL A 349 -33.76 -7.89 22.66
C VAL A 349 -32.64 -7.37 23.56
N LEU A 350 -31.63 -8.20 23.83
CA LEU A 350 -30.40 -7.80 24.52
C LEU A 350 -29.75 -6.58 23.83
N ALA A 351 -29.45 -5.54 24.59
CA ALA A 351 -28.84 -4.32 24.08
C ALA A 351 -27.34 -4.53 23.83
N GLY A 352 -26.88 -4.18 22.63
CA GLY A 352 -25.47 -4.20 22.29
C GLY A 352 -24.71 -3.01 22.90
N TRP A 353 -23.39 -3.03 22.80
CA TRP A 353 -22.54 -1.93 23.28
C TRP A 353 -22.83 -0.59 22.58
N ALA A 354 -23.26 -0.63 21.32
CA ALA A 354 -23.63 0.55 20.54
C ALA A 354 -24.94 1.16 21.04
N ASP A 355 -25.94 0.32 21.36
CA ASP A 355 -27.23 0.74 21.93
C ASP A 355 -27.03 1.39 23.30
N ILE A 356 -26.20 0.76 24.15
CA ILE A 356 -25.86 1.27 25.49
C ILE A 356 -25.14 2.63 25.38
N GLY A 357 -24.19 2.77 24.45
CA GLY A 357 -23.49 4.03 24.20
C GLY A 357 -24.42 5.15 23.71
N ALA A 358 -25.31 4.84 22.78
CA ALA A 358 -26.31 5.78 22.27
C ALA A 358 -27.29 6.22 23.37
N ALA A 359 -27.80 5.27 24.16
CA ALA A 359 -28.68 5.53 25.30
C ALA A 359 -27.98 6.37 26.37
N SER A 360 -26.70 6.11 26.65
CA SER A 360 -25.89 6.91 27.59
C SER A 360 -25.71 8.35 27.11
N GLY A 361 -25.56 8.56 25.80
CA GLY A 361 -25.53 9.90 25.20
C GLY A 361 -26.85 10.66 25.34
N GLN A 362 -27.98 9.98 25.16
CA GLN A 362 -29.32 10.55 25.36
C GLN A 362 -29.54 10.93 26.84
N LEU A 363 -29.15 10.07 27.77
CA LEU A 363 -29.23 10.33 29.22
C LEU A 363 -28.32 11.49 29.64
N ALA A 364 -27.09 11.56 29.13
CA ALA A 364 -26.18 12.68 29.38
C ALA A 364 -26.77 14.00 28.87
N GLY A 365 -27.32 14.01 27.65
CA GLY A 365 -27.97 15.19 27.07
C GLY A 365 -29.19 15.66 27.88
N ALA A 366 -29.98 14.73 28.42
CA ALA A 366 -31.09 15.07 29.31
C ALA A 366 -30.62 15.71 30.63
N LEU A 367 -29.43 15.33 31.14
CA LEU A 367 -28.85 15.85 32.38
C LEU A 367 -28.16 17.23 32.24
N ASP A 368 -27.84 17.64 31.01
CA ASP A 368 -27.05 18.84 30.68
C ASP A 368 -27.90 20.03 30.15
N GLN A 369 -29.23 19.99 30.27
CA GLN A 369 -30.17 21.03 29.78
C GLN A 369 -29.92 22.48 30.27
N THR A 370 -28.97 22.70 31.20
CA THR A 370 -28.62 24.02 31.74
C THR A 370 -27.38 24.69 31.11
N GLU A 371 -26.59 24.00 30.29
CA GLU A 371 -25.40 24.60 29.65
C GLU A 371 -25.33 24.21 28.16
N ASN A 372 -25.41 25.20 27.26
CA ASN A 372 -25.25 25.04 25.80
C ASN A 372 -23.77 24.81 25.42
N ILE A 373 -23.13 23.80 26.00
CA ILE A 373 -21.79 23.36 25.59
C ILE A 373 -21.99 22.32 24.49
N HIS A 374 -21.73 22.71 23.25
CA HIS A 374 -21.61 21.76 22.14
C HIS A 374 -20.32 20.96 22.37
N ASP A 375 -20.44 19.81 23.01
CA ASP A 375 -19.32 18.92 23.31
C ASP A 375 -18.79 18.35 21.97
N GLY A 376 -17.75 18.99 21.42
CA GLY A 376 -17.01 18.46 20.28
C GLY A 376 -16.47 17.09 20.68
N GLY A 377 -16.85 16.04 19.94
CA GLY A 377 -16.48 14.67 20.28
C GLY A 377 -15.00 14.54 20.60
N ALA A 378 -14.67 13.70 21.58
CA ALA A 378 -13.29 13.47 21.98
C ALA A 378 -12.40 13.09 20.79
N ASP A 379 -11.31 13.83 20.59
CA ASP A 379 -10.28 13.45 19.61
C ASP A 379 -9.55 12.19 20.11
N LEU A 380 -9.66 11.12 19.33
CA LEU A 380 -9.05 9.82 19.59
C LEU A 380 -7.98 9.48 18.55
N SER A 381 -7.65 10.41 17.64
CA SER A 381 -6.68 10.22 16.56
C SER A 381 -5.33 9.71 17.08
N GLY A 382 -4.81 10.34 18.14
CA GLY A 382 -3.55 9.94 18.78
C GLY A 382 -3.55 8.51 19.35
N VAL A 383 -4.71 8.03 19.83
CA VAL A 383 -4.86 6.65 20.33
C VAL A 383 -4.71 5.66 19.18
N TRP A 384 -5.36 5.93 18.04
CA TRP A 384 -5.35 5.03 16.88
C TRP A 384 -4.05 5.07 16.10
N GLN A 385 -3.40 6.23 16.03
CA GLN A 385 -2.04 6.35 15.50
C GLN A 385 -1.07 5.50 16.33
N ASP A 386 -1.12 5.59 17.66
CA ASP A 386 -0.25 4.80 18.53
C ASP A 386 -0.60 3.30 18.54
N TYR A 387 -1.88 2.93 18.44
CA TYR A 387 -2.31 1.54 18.26
C TYR A 387 -1.73 0.94 16.98
N THR A 388 -1.78 1.70 15.88
CA THR A 388 -1.17 1.32 14.59
C THR A 388 0.34 1.22 14.70
N ARG A 389 1.01 2.24 15.27
CA ARG A 389 2.46 2.25 15.46
C ARG A 389 2.92 1.08 16.34
N ALA A 390 2.23 0.78 17.44
CA ALA A 390 2.53 -0.35 18.31
C ALA A 390 2.41 -1.69 17.55
N THR A 391 1.32 -1.85 16.79
CA THR A 391 1.09 -3.02 15.94
C THR A 391 2.23 -3.23 14.95
N LEU A 392 2.59 -2.20 14.18
CA LEU A 392 3.69 -2.28 13.22
C LEU A 392 5.04 -2.49 13.91
N THR A 393 5.24 -1.93 15.10
CA THR A 393 6.49 -2.09 15.88
C THR A 393 6.65 -3.53 16.38
N LEU A 394 5.57 -4.20 16.78
CA LEU A 394 5.60 -5.63 17.10
C LEU A 394 5.88 -6.50 15.87
N ALA A 395 5.54 -6.02 14.68
CA ALA A 395 5.68 -6.75 13.42
C ALA A 395 7.09 -6.64 12.81
N ASP A 396 7.73 -5.46 12.88
CA ASP A 396 9.00 -5.17 12.19
C ASP A 396 10.10 -4.55 13.06
N ALA A 397 9.89 -4.46 14.38
CA ALA A 397 10.82 -3.88 15.36
C ALA A 397 11.29 -2.43 15.05
N GLY A 398 10.58 -1.71 14.18
CA GLY A 398 10.81 -0.31 13.88
C GLY A 398 10.35 0.58 15.03
N MET A 399 11.25 1.38 15.60
CA MET A 399 10.91 2.31 16.68
C MET A 399 10.16 3.53 16.12
N ARG A 400 8.85 3.58 16.33
CA ARG A 400 7.98 4.68 15.86
C ARG A 400 7.63 5.69 16.95
N THR A 401 7.69 5.27 18.22
CA THR A 401 7.39 6.12 19.37
C THR A 401 8.23 5.67 20.56
N SER A 402 8.76 6.61 21.34
CA SER A 402 9.61 6.32 22.50
C SER A 402 8.87 5.58 23.61
N ASP A 403 7.58 5.86 23.79
CA ASP A 403 6.75 5.25 24.84
C ASP A 403 6.29 3.82 24.51
N LEU A 404 6.44 3.42 23.24
CA LEU A 404 6.03 2.11 22.71
C LEU A 404 7.22 1.47 21.97
N PRO A 405 8.32 1.17 22.70
CA PRO A 405 9.54 0.66 22.09
C PRO A 405 9.38 -0.80 21.62
N PRO A 406 10.22 -1.27 20.68
CA PRO A 406 10.28 -2.68 20.32
C PRO A 406 10.53 -3.59 21.53
N ILE A 407 9.84 -4.73 21.57
CA ILE A 407 10.01 -5.75 22.62
C ILE A 407 11.46 -6.25 22.60
N GLN A 408 12.07 -6.36 23.78
CA GLN A 408 13.42 -6.89 23.95
C GLN A 408 13.35 -8.32 24.45
N VAL A 409 14.16 -9.20 23.85
CA VAL A 409 14.37 -10.59 24.28
C VAL A 409 15.87 -10.75 24.53
N GLY A 410 16.29 -10.57 25.80
CA GLY A 410 17.70 -10.42 26.14
C GLY A 410 18.28 -9.14 25.54
N SER A 411 19.31 -9.26 24.70
CA SER A 411 19.89 -8.16 23.93
C SER A 411 19.34 -8.03 22.51
N ALA A 412 18.48 -8.96 22.08
CA ALA A 412 17.89 -8.99 20.75
C ALA A 412 16.52 -8.29 20.74
N ARG A 413 16.13 -7.76 19.58
CA ARG A 413 14.78 -7.24 19.35
C ARG A 413 13.85 -8.38 18.97
N GLY A 414 12.68 -8.43 19.59
CA GLY A 414 11.64 -9.42 19.29
C GLY A 414 10.62 -8.90 18.27
N ILE A 415 10.23 -9.75 17.33
CA ILE A 415 9.06 -9.55 16.46
C ILE A 415 8.07 -10.70 16.59
N ILE A 416 6.81 -10.44 16.24
CA ILE A 416 5.77 -11.46 16.09
C ILE A 416 5.63 -11.77 14.60
N GLY A 417 5.91 -13.02 14.21
CA GLY A 417 5.98 -13.41 12.81
C GLY A 417 4.62 -13.67 12.16
N ALA A 418 3.66 -14.25 12.90
CA ALA A 418 2.34 -14.55 12.37
C ALA A 418 1.43 -13.31 12.44
N ALA A 419 0.81 -12.96 11.32
CA ALA A 419 -0.12 -11.82 11.26
C ALA A 419 -1.31 -11.98 12.23
N ASP A 420 -1.84 -13.19 12.36
CA ASP A 420 -2.96 -13.50 13.26
C ASP A 420 -2.61 -13.31 14.74
N ASP A 421 -1.34 -13.42 15.11
CA ASP A 421 -0.84 -13.19 16.46
C ASP A 421 -0.65 -11.69 16.77
N LEU A 422 -0.62 -10.83 15.74
CA LEU A 422 -0.62 -9.38 15.88
C LEU A 422 -2.07 -8.87 15.94
N VAL A 423 -2.76 -8.88 14.81
CA VAL A 423 -4.15 -8.47 14.68
C VAL A 423 -4.82 -9.47 13.72
N PRO A 424 -5.75 -10.32 14.21
CA PRO A 424 -6.42 -11.31 13.38
C PRO A 424 -7.09 -10.70 12.14
N GLY A 425 -6.79 -11.27 10.97
CA GLY A 425 -7.35 -10.83 9.70
C GLY A 425 -8.67 -11.53 9.34
N PRO A 426 -9.16 -11.36 8.10
CA PRO A 426 -10.41 -11.95 7.61
C PRO A 426 -10.46 -13.49 7.70
N SER A 427 -9.33 -14.17 7.46
CA SER A 427 -9.22 -15.63 7.54
C SER A 427 -9.43 -16.19 8.95
N SER A 428 -9.27 -15.34 9.97
CA SER A 428 -9.37 -15.71 11.39
C SER A 428 -10.73 -15.40 12.02
N ARG A 429 -11.69 -14.87 11.24
CA ARG A 429 -13.08 -14.63 11.70
C ARG A 429 -13.77 -15.95 12.03
N PHE A 430 -14.54 -15.97 13.10
CA PHE A 430 -15.40 -17.11 13.42
C PHE A 430 -16.62 -17.10 12.50
N THR A 431 -16.77 -18.11 11.65
CA THR A 431 -17.89 -18.28 10.72
C THR A 431 -18.55 -19.65 10.82
N ALA A 432 -18.11 -20.49 11.76
CA ALA A 432 -18.62 -21.85 11.97
C ALA A 432 -19.99 -21.85 12.68
N ILE A 433 -20.98 -21.19 12.08
CA ILE A 433 -22.36 -21.10 12.59
C ILE A 433 -23.31 -21.67 11.52
N PRO A 434 -23.98 -22.81 11.77
CA PRO A 434 -24.97 -23.35 10.85
C PRO A 434 -26.10 -22.34 10.58
N GLY A 435 -26.60 -22.27 9.34
CA GLY A 435 -27.57 -21.24 8.92
C GLY A 435 -28.83 -21.13 9.80
N VAL A 436 -29.32 -22.25 10.33
CA VAL A 436 -30.47 -22.29 11.25
C VAL A 436 -30.16 -21.55 12.56
N ILE A 437 -28.94 -21.76 13.10
CA ILE A 437 -28.48 -21.09 14.33
C ILE A 437 -28.14 -19.63 14.05
N ALA A 438 -27.52 -19.34 12.90
CA ALA A 438 -27.21 -17.97 12.48
C ALA A 438 -28.48 -17.11 12.39
N ALA A 439 -29.57 -17.67 11.87
CA ALA A 439 -30.88 -16.99 11.83
C ALA A 439 -31.49 -16.79 13.22
N ALA A 440 -31.41 -17.80 14.10
CA ALA A 440 -31.92 -17.70 15.47
C ALA A 440 -31.17 -16.67 16.32
N VAL A 441 -29.85 -16.60 16.15
CA VAL A 441 -28.97 -15.69 16.89
C VAL A 441 -28.81 -14.33 16.19
N GLN A 442 -29.29 -14.20 14.95
CA GLN A 442 -29.15 -13.01 14.09
C GLN A 442 -27.68 -12.57 13.93
N SER A 443 -26.78 -13.53 13.73
CA SER A 443 -25.35 -13.28 13.54
C SER A 443 -24.75 -14.35 12.62
N ASP A 444 -23.96 -13.93 11.64
CA ASP A 444 -23.26 -14.80 10.69
C ASP A 444 -21.82 -15.12 11.12
N GLY A 445 -21.34 -14.49 12.19
CA GLY A 445 -19.98 -14.65 12.69
C GLY A 445 -19.50 -13.50 13.55
N VAL A 446 -18.29 -13.63 14.08
CA VAL A 446 -17.67 -12.61 14.93
C VAL A 446 -16.18 -12.51 14.68
N ASP A 447 -15.65 -11.29 14.73
CA ASP A 447 -14.23 -11.02 14.55
C ASP A 447 -13.47 -11.33 15.85
N ALA A 448 -12.25 -11.87 15.77
CA ALA A 448 -11.47 -12.27 16.94
C ALA A 448 -11.09 -11.08 17.86
N THR A 449 -11.05 -9.87 17.31
CA THR A 449 -10.79 -8.65 18.08
C THR A 449 -12.03 -8.08 18.74
N ASP A 450 -13.21 -8.71 18.65
CA ASP A 450 -14.49 -8.19 19.15
C ASP A 450 -14.95 -8.91 20.44
N PRO A 451 -14.32 -8.66 21.62
CA PRO A 451 -14.70 -9.35 22.86
C PRO A 451 -16.13 -9.05 23.35
N LEU A 452 -16.72 -7.90 22.98
CA LEU A 452 -18.11 -7.60 23.30
C LEU A 452 -19.05 -8.42 22.42
N GLY A 453 -18.79 -8.48 21.11
CA GLY A 453 -19.53 -9.31 20.16
C GLY A 453 -19.40 -10.80 20.46
N ILE A 454 -18.21 -11.30 20.84
CA ILE A 454 -18.02 -12.71 21.24
C ILE A 454 -18.89 -13.04 22.46
N ARG A 455 -18.96 -12.13 23.44
CA ARG A 455 -19.78 -12.30 24.63
C ARG A 455 -21.27 -12.26 24.32
N GLU A 456 -21.68 -11.33 23.45
CA GLU A 456 -23.05 -11.22 22.99
C GLU A 456 -23.49 -12.48 22.23
N LEU A 457 -22.67 -12.97 21.30
CA LEU A 457 -22.89 -14.22 20.59
C LEU A 457 -23.03 -15.39 21.57
N ARG A 458 -22.15 -15.47 22.58
CA ARG A 458 -22.21 -16.50 23.63
C ARG A 458 -23.51 -16.42 24.44
N GLN A 459 -23.97 -15.22 24.81
CA GLN A 459 -25.23 -15.03 25.53
C GLN A 459 -26.42 -15.47 24.69
N ARG A 460 -26.50 -15.06 23.42
CA ARG A 460 -27.58 -15.46 22.51
C ARG A 460 -27.58 -16.97 22.24
N LEU A 461 -26.40 -17.58 22.04
CA LEU A 461 -26.28 -19.04 21.91
C LEU A 461 -26.75 -19.76 23.17
N SER A 462 -26.48 -19.23 24.37
CA SER A 462 -26.96 -19.82 25.63
C SER A 462 -28.47 -19.69 25.83
N GLU A 463 -29.13 -18.70 25.21
CA GLU A 463 -30.59 -18.60 25.18
C GLU A 463 -31.18 -19.62 24.21
N VAL A 464 -30.59 -19.79 23.02
CA VAL A 464 -30.99 -20.81 22.03
C VAL A 464 -30.75 -22.24 22.55
N GLU A 465 -29.70 -22.46 23.34
CA GLU A 465 -29.39 -23.75 24.00
C GLU A 465 -30.57 -24.26 24.86
N ARG A 466 -31.39 -23.35 25.42
CA ARG A 466 -32.57 -23.69 26.23
C ARG A 466 -33.77 -24.12 25.39
N THR A 467 -33.68 -24.08 24.06
CA THR A 467 -34.75 -24.45 23.13
C THR A 467 -34.64 -25.93 22.73
N PRO A 468 -35.71 -26.74 22.80
CA PRO A 468 -35.65 -28.19 22.56
C PRO A 468 -35.09 -28.60 21.19
N ASP A 469 -35.46 -27.88 20.13
CA ASP A 469 -35.17 -28.29 18.75
C ASP A 469 -33.76 -27.86 18.26
N GLN A 470 -33.13 -26.90 18.94
CA GLN A 470 -31.86 -26.27 18.51
C GLN A 470 -30.72 -26.40 19.53
N GLY A 471 -30.98 -26.99 20.71
CA GLY A 471 -30.05 -27.00 21.83
C GLY A 471 -28.71 -27.70 21.56
N LEU A 472 -28.73 -28.87 20.92
CA LEU A 472 -27.51 -29.63 20.60
C LEU A 472 -26.61 -28.90 19.60
N ALA A 473 -27.20 -28.29 18.56
CA ALA A 473 -26.46 -27.52 17.57
C ALA A 473 -25.87 -26.24 18.17
N ALA A 474 -26.63 -25.52 19.01
CA ALA A 474 -26.13 -24.35 19.73
C ALA A 474 -24.96 -24.71 20.68
N ARG A 475 -25.02 -25.87 21.35
CA ARG A 475 -23.93 -26.37 22.20
C ARG A 475 -22.64 -26.65 21.43
N ALA A 476 -22.75 -27.26 20.26
CA ALA A 476 -21.60 -27.53 19.39
C ALA A 476 -20.92 -26.22 18.98
N VAL A 477 -21.70 -25.26 18.46
CA VAL A 477 -21.19 -23.92 18.09
C VAL A 477 -20.54 -23.20 19.26
N LEU A 478 -21.11 -23.30 20.47
CA LEU A 478 -20.53 -22.70 21.67
C LEU A 478 -19.20 -23.35 22.07
N THR A 479 -19.04 -24.65 21.83
CA THR A 479 -17.77 -25.37 22.06
C THR A 479 -16.71 -24.91 21.06
N ASP A 480 -17.07 -24.84 19.78
CA ASP A 480 -16.20 -24.37 18.69
C ASP A 480 -15.77 -22.91 18.92
N LEU A 481 -16.72 -22.05 19.35
CA LEU A 481 -16.46 -20.65 19.69
C LEU A 481 -15.42 -20.54 20.82
N ASN A 482 -15.55 -21.33 21.89
CA ASN A 482 -14.62 -21.29 23.03
C ASN A 482 -13.24 -21.86 22.67
N GLU A 483 -13.15 -22.82 21.75
CA GLU A 483 -11.86 -23.32 21.25
C GLU A 483 -11.18 -22.32 20.32
N TRP A 484 -11.93 -21.71 19.41
CA TRP A 484 -11.45 -20.65 18.54
C TRP A 484 -10.96 -19.42 19.33
N GLU A 485 -11.74 -18.95 20.31
CA GLU A 485 -11.37 -17.79 21.15
C GLU A 485 -10.08 -18.04 21.93
N ARG A 486 -9.88 -19.24 22.49
CA ARG A 486 -8.64 -19.60 23.19
C ARG A 486 -7.40 -19.52 22.29
N ARG A 487 -7.53 -19.78 20.99
CA ARG A 487 -6.43 -19.68 20.03
C ARG A 487 -6.14 -18.23 19.64
N THR A 488 -7.17 -17.41 19.46
CA THR A 488 -7.04 -16.04 18.95
C THR A 488 -6.85 -14.97 20.04
N SER A 489 -7.17 -15.29 21.30
CA SER A 489 -7.08 -14.36 22.44
C SER A 489 -5.67 -13.91 22.79
N ARG A 490 -4.63 -14.58 22.28
CA ARG A 490 -3.22 -14.22 22.51
C ARG A 490 -2.73 -13.03 21.66
N SER A 491 -3.54 -12.60 20.68
CA SER A 491 -3.15 -11.54 19.76
C SER A 491 -3.13 -10.15 20.42
N PHE A 492 -2.33 -9.23 19.86
CA PHE A 492 -2.28 -7.84 20.32
C PHE A 492 -3.64 -7.14 20.18
N GLY A 493 -4.33 -7.35 19.04
CA GLY A 493 -5.69 -6.86 18.84
C GLY A 493 -6.66 -7.37 19.91
N ALA A 494 -6.63 -8.67 20.24
CA ALA A 494 -7.48 -9.21 21.29
C ALA A 494 -7.14 -8.65 22.69
N ALA A 495 -5.86 -8.46 23.01
CA ALA A 495 -5.42 -7.87 24.28
C ALA A 495 -5.92 -6.42 24.44
N VAL A 496 -5.78 -5.57 23.42
CA VAL A 496 -6.28 -4.20 23.42
C VAL A 496 -7.80 -4.17 23.49
N GLY A 497 -8.49 -5.01 22.70
CA GLY A 497 -9.94 -5.16 22.76
C GLY A 497 -10.42 -5.57 24.15
N GLY A 498 -9.71 -6.48 24.81
CA GLY A 498 -10.00 -6.91 26.17
C GLY A 498 -9.88 -5.78 27.19
N ARG A 499 -8.85 -4.92 27.07
CA ARG A 499 -8.68 -3.72 27.92
C ARG A 499 -9.83 -2.72 27.71
N LEU A 500 -10.20 -2.43 26.46
CA LEU A 500 -11.32 -1.54 26.12
C LEU A 500 -12.66 -2.10 26.62
N ALA A 501 -12.94 -3.38 26.40
CA ALA A 501 -14.16 -4.03 26.87
C ALA A 501 -14.24 -4.06 28.40
N GLY A 502 -13.15 -4.39 29.09
CA GLY A 502 -13.08 -4.31 30.55
C GLY A 502 -13.35 -2.89 31.05
N ALA A 503 -12.77 -1.89 30.37
CA ALA A 503 -12.99 -0.50 30.73
C ALA A 503 -14.46 -0.07 30.54
N PHE A 504 -15.07 -0.46 29.42
CA PHE A 504 -16.48 -0.23 29.14
C PHE A 504 -17.39 -0.84 30.23
N PHE A 505 -17.19 -2.11 30.58
CA PHE A 505 -18.03 -2.79 31.59
C PHE A 505 -17.90 -2.18 32.98
N SER A 506 -16.70 -1.81 33.40
CA SER A 506 -16.53 -1.14 34.69
C SER A 506 -17.20 0.25 34.73
N SER A 507 -17.15 1.03 33.65
CA SER A 507 -17.89 2.31 33.57
C SER A 507 -19.41 2.09 33.48
N TYR A 508 -19.86 1.06 32.77
CA TYR A 508 -21.28 0.67 32.72
C TYR A 508 -21.80 0.26 34.10
N GLY A 509 -21.06 -0.58 34.82
CA GLY A 509 -21.39 -0.97 36.19
C GLY A 509 -21.39 0.21 37.16
N GLU A 510 -20.46 1.15 37.01
CA GLU A 510 -20.43 2.40 37.78
C GLU A 510 -21.68 3.25 37.55
N VAL A 511 -22.10 3.43 36.29
CA VAL A 511 -23.34 4.15 35.95
C VAL A 511 -24.56 3.48 36.59
N GLN A 512 -24.66 2.15 36.52
CA GLN A 512 -25.75 1.40 37.17
C GLN A 512 -25.76 1.60 38.69
N GLN A 513 -24.60 1.53 39.34
CA GLN A 513 -24.47 1.75 40.78
C GLN A 513 -24.85 3.18 41.18
N LEU A 514 -24.39 4.19 40.45
CA LEU A 514 -24.71 5.60 40.72
C LEU A 514 -26.21 5.89 40.51
N LEU A 515 -26.83 5.35 39.46
CA LEU A 515 -28.26 5.48 39.24
C LEU A 515 -29.08 4.83 40.38
N GLU A 516 -28.66 3.67 40.87
CA GLU A 516 -29.33 3.00 41.99
C GLU A 516 -29.14 3.75 43.32
N ARG A 517 -27.96 4.33 43.57
CA ARG A 517 -27.72 5.22 44.73
C ARG A 517 -28.60 6.46 44.70
N LEU A 518 -28.66 7.15 43.56
CA LEU A 518 -29.52 8.32 43.38
C LEU A 518 -31.01 7.97 43.55
N ARG A 519 -31.41 6.75 43.19
CA ARG A 519 -32.78 6.25 43.40
C ARG A 519 -33.07 5.95 44.88
N THR A 520 -32.15 5.31 45.59
CA THR A 520 -32.33 4.88 47.00
C THR A 520 -32.14 6.01 48.01
N ALA A 521 -31.28 7.00 47.73
CA ALA A 521 -31.08 8.18 48.58
C ALA A 521 -32.35 9.05 48.76
N GLN A 522 -33.40 8.81 47.97
CA GLN A 522 -34.66 9.55 48.01
C GLN A 522 -35.69 9.05 49.03
N GLN A 523 -35.45 7.94 49.75
CA GLN A 523 -36.32 7.54 50.87
C GLN A 523 -35.80 8.15 52.18
N PRO A 524 -36.34 9.30 52.64
CA PRO A 524 -35.96 9.83 53.94
C PRO A 524 -36.36 8.83 55.03
N PRO A 525 -35.47 8.48 55.98
CA PRO A 525 -35.88 7.72 57.15
C PRO A 525 -36.89 8.55 57.94
N GLU A 526 -38.09 8.00 58.18
CA GLU A 526 -39.15 8.66 58.94
C GLU A 526 -38.60 9.06 60.32
N ALA A 527 -38.63 10.37 60.60
CA ALA A 527 -38.23 10.92 61.87
C ALA A 527 -39.14 10.36 62.97
N HIS A 528 -38.65 9.40 63.74
CA HIS A 528 -39.34 8.87 64.91
C HIS A 528 -39.72 10.03 65.84
N SER A 529 -41.02 10.17 66.08
CA SER A 529 -41.70 11.24 66.82
C SER A 529 -41.48 11.17 68.34
N SER A 530 -40.24 10.98 68.80
CA SER A 530 -39.92 10.80 70.22
C SER A 530 -39.67 12.10 71.01
N ASN A 531 -40.19 13.26 70.57
CA ASN A 531 -39.88 14.56 71.21
C ASN A 531 -41.09 15.35 71.74
N MET A 532 -42.27 14.74 71.92
CA MET A 532 -43.40 15.43 72.59
C MET A 532 -43.36 15.37 74.14
N LYS A 533 -42.49 14.55 74.75
CA LYS A 533 -42.44 14.40 76.22
C LYS A 533 -41.60 15.48 76.93
N LEU A 534 -40.63 16.09 76.26
CA LEU A 534 -39.74 17.11 76.86
C LEU A 534 -40.43 18.47 77.06
N ALA A 535 -41.26 18.92 76.13
CA ALA A 535 -41.94 20.22 76.23
C ALA A 535 -42.89 20.31 77.44
N ARG A 536 -43.56 19.22 77.81
CA ARG A 536 -44.45 19.15 78.99
C ARG A 536 -43.68 19.15 80.32
N ALA A 537 -42.50 18.51 80.38
CA ALA A 537 -41.67 18.50 81.59
C ALA A 537 -41.10 19.89 81.93
N ILE A 538 -40.82 20.70 80.91
CA ILE A 538 -40.31 22.08 81.06
C ILE A 538 -41.39 23.01 81.61
N GLN A 539 -42.63 22.92 81.11
CA GLN A 539 -43.76 23.68 81.66
C GLN A 539 -44.06 23.30 83.11
N LEU A 540 -44.00 22.02 83.45
CA LEU A 540 -44.26 21.55 84.81
C LEU A 540 -43.21 22.09 85.80
N THR A 541 -41.92 22.05 85.45
CA THR A 541 -40.84 22.53 86.32
C THR A 541 -40.83 24.05 86.48
N LEU A 542 -41.22 24.82 85.45
CA LEU A 542 -41.36 26.28 85.54
C LEU A 542 -42.51 26.69 86.48
N VAL A 543 -43.64 25.98 86.42
CA VAL A 543 -44.79 26.21 87.31
C VAL A 543 -44.42 25.90 88.77
N VAL A 544 -43.68 24.81 89.01
CA VAL A 544 -43.17 24.46 90.35
C VAL A 544 -42.18 25.52 90.86
N LEU A 545 -41.28 26.02 90.01
CA LEU A 545 -40.34 27.08 90.39
C LEU A 545 -41.09 28.36 90.80
N LEU A 546 -42.06 28.81 90.00
CA LEU A 546 -42.90 29.97 90.31
C LEU A 546 -43.68 29.81 91.62
N LEU A 547 -44.22 28.62 91.88
CA LEU A 547 -44.90 28.31 93.14
C LEU A 547 -43.97 28.40 94.34
N VAL A 548 -42.75 27.84 94.24
CA VAL A 548 -41.76 27.89 95.33
C VAL A 548 -41.26 29.33 95.55
N THR A 549 -41.04 30.10 94.49
CA THR A 549 -40.67 31.53 94.60
C THR A 549 -41.78 32.34 95.28
N GLY A 550 -43.05 32.12 94.89
CA GLY A 550 -44.20 32.75 95.55
C GLY A 550 -44.33 32.37 97.03
N LEU A 551 -44.06 31.11 97.38
CA LEU A 551 -44.07 30.62 98.75
C LEU A 551 -42.99 31.29 99.62
N PHE A 552 -41.76 31.40 99.12
CA PHE A 552 -40.68 32.07 99.85
C PHE A 552 -40.87 33.59 99.95
N ALA A 553 -41.44 34.23 98.93
CA ALA A 553 -41.81 35.64 98.99
C ALA A 553 -42.88 35.87 100.07
N TYR A 554 -43.90 34.99 100.15
CA TYR A 554 -44.92 35.04 101.21
C TYR A 554 -44.32 34.84 102.61
N LEU A 555 -43.43 33.86 102.78
CA LEU A 555 -42.76 33.59 104.06
C LEU A 555 -41.85 34.74 104.53
N ALA A 556 -41.23 35.47 103.60
CA ALA A 556 -40.43 36.66 103.89
C ALA A 556 -41.31 37.86 104.31
N ILE A 557 -42.44 38.08 103.63
CA ILE A 557 -43.39 39.15 103.97
C ILE A 557 -44.08 38.88 105.32
N ALA A 558 -44.37 37.61 105.62
CA ALA A 558 -44.95 37.18 106.89
C ALA A 558 -43.97 37.20 108.08
N GLY A 559 -42.72 37.64 107.88
CA GLY A 559 -41.71 37.80 108.93
C GLY A 559 -41.16 36.50 109.52
N LYS A 560 -41.48 35.34 108.93
CA LYS A 560 -41.03 34.02 109.43
C LYS A 560 -39.63 33.65 108.96
N VAL A 561 -39.11 34.31 107.92
CA VAL A 561 -37.77 34.10 107.36
C VAL A 561 -37.16 35.46 107.04
N ALA A 562 -35.89 35.67 107.38
CA ALA A 562 -35.18 36.90 107.01
C ALA A 562 -35.14 37.05 105.47
N TRP A 563 -35.48 38.22 104.96
CA TRP A 563 -35.64 38.46 103.52
C TRP A 563 -34.39 38.10 102.70
N TRP A 564 -33.20 38.27 103.27
CA TRP A 564 -31.93 37.92 102.62
C TRP A 564 -31.74 36.40 102.49
N ILE A 565 -32.26 35.59 103.42
CA ILE A 565 -32.22 34.12 103.35
C ILE A 565 -33.16 33.63 102.25
N ALA A 566 -34.36 34.19 102.16
CA ALA A 566 -35.30 33.88 101.08
C ALA A 566 -34.72 34.25 99.70
N LEU A 567 -34.03 35.40 99.59
CA LEU A 567 -33.36 35.83 98.37
C LEU A 567 -32.27 34.84 97.93
N ILE A 568 -31.42 34.40 98.86
CA ILE A 568 -30.34 33.44 98.55
C ILE A 568 -30.91 32.09 98.11
N VAL A 569 -31.93 31.56 98.80
CA VAL A 569 -32.54 30.27 98.44
C VAL A 569 -33.18 30.33 97.05
N VAL A 570 -33.91 31.40 96.74
CA VAL A 570 -34.48 31.61 95.40
C VAL A 570 -33.38 31.72 94.34
N LEU A 571 -32.30 32.47 94.61
CA LEU A 571 -31.19 32.63 93.68
C LEU A 571 -30.46 31.31 93.43
N VAL A 572 -30.12 30.56 94.48
CA VAL A 572 -29.44 29.26 94.37
C VAL A 572 -30.31 28.26 93.62
N MET A 573 -31.62 28.21 93.92
CA MET A 573 -32.54 27.33 93.20
C MET A 573 -32.66 27.72 91.72
N PHE A 574 -32.66 29.02 91.41
CA PHE A 574 -32.68 29.49 90.02
C PHE A 574 -31.38 29.11 89.29
N VAL A 575 -30.23 29.20 89.95
CA VAL A 575 -28.93 28.78 89.40
C VAL A 575 -28.89 27.27 89.18
N ILE A 576 -29.34 26.45 90.14
CA ILE A 576 -29.39 24.98 90.00
C ILE A 576 -30.33 24.60 88.86
N TRP A 577 -31.51 25.22 88.79
CA TRP A 577 -32.47 24.99 87.70
C TRP A 577 -31.86 25.36 86.34
N PHE A 578 -31.20 26.51 86.25
CA PHE A 578 -30.52 26.97 85.05
C PHE A 578 -29.39 26.02 84.61
N VAL A 579 -28.55 25.57 85.56
CA VAL A 579 -27.46 24.63 85.28
C VAL A 579 -27.97 23.26 84.85
N ALA A 580 -28.99 22.72 85.52
CA ALA A 580 -29.62 21.44 85.15
C ALA A 580 -30.23 21.51 83.75
N PHE A 581 -30.87 22.63 83.41
CA PHE A 581 -31.45 22.85 82.10
C PHE A 581 -30.38 22.99 81.00
N ALA A 582 -29.29 23.71 81.30
CA ALA A 582 -28.14 23.81 80.41
C ALA A 582 -27.53 22.42 80.15
N PHE A 583 -27.44 21.56 81.18
CA PHE A 583 -26.92 20.19 81.05
C PHE A 583 -27.81 19.30 80.18
N VAL A 584 -29.14 19.33 80.39
CA VAL A 584 -30.11 18.57 79.59
C VAL A 584 -30.15 19.07 78.14
N PHE A 585 -30.03 20.39 77.94
CA PHE A 585 -29.93 20.98 76.61
C PHE A 585 -28.66 20.53 75.87
N ILE A 586 -27.50 20.52 76.54
CA ILE A 586 -26.24 20.03 75.98
C ILE A 586 -26.34 18.53 75.62
N ALA A 587 -27.00 17.72 76.45
CA ALA A 587 -27.18 16.29 76.18
C ALA A 587 -28.14 16.03 74.99
N SER A 588 -29.21 16.84 74.85
CA SER A 588 -30.22 16.71 73.79
C SER A 588 -29.78 17.32 72.44
N GLN A 589 -28.83 18.26 72.44
CA GLN A 589 -28.28 18.86 71.20
C GLN A 589 -27.34 17.90 70.43
N ARG A 590 -26.74 16.90 71.09
CA ARG A 590 -25.85 15.92 70.42
C ARG A 590 -26.56 15.10 69.34
N THR A 591 -27.85 14.78 69.52
CA THR A 591 -28.64 14.06 68.51
C THR A 591 -29.11 14.97 67.37
N MET A 592 -29.31 16.27 67.61
CA MET A 592 -29.79 17.23 66.62
C MET A 592 -28.69 17.66 65.63
N PHE A 593 -27.47 17.89 66.11
CA PHE A 593 -26.33 18.18 65.22
C PHE A 593 -25.91 16.94 64.44
N ALA A 594 -25.98 15.74 65.03
CA ALA A 594 -25.77 14.50 64.28
C ALA A 594 -26.74 14.40 63.09
N MET A 595 -28.02 14.74 63.26
CA MET A 595 -29.01 14.75 62.18
C MET A 595 -28.76 15.85 61.13
N LEU A 596 -28.34 17.06 61.53
CA LEU A 596 -27.99 18.14 60.59
C LEU A 596 -26.71 17.85 59.81
N HIS A 597 -25.70 17.24 60.44
CA HIS A 597 -24.48 16.81 59.79
C HIS A 597 -24.73 15.62 58.87
N GLN A 598 -25.56 14.65 59.27
CA GLN A 598 -26.00 13.54 58.41
C GLN A 598 -26.77 14.06 57.19
N ARG A 599 -27.59 15.11 57.36
CA ARG A 599 -28.32 15.74 56.24
C ARG A 599 -27.41 16.56 55.32
N ARG A 600 -26.41 17.27 55.84
CA ARG A 600 -25.42 17.99 55.01
C ARG A 600 -24.52 17.04 54.24
N ALA A 601 -24.04 15.98 54.88
CA ALA A 601 -23.25 14.92 54.25
C ALA A 601 -24.05 14.23 53.13
N ALA A 602 -25.32 13.90 53.38
CA ALA A 602 -26.19 13.31 52.36
C ALA A 602 -26.43 14.24 51.16
N ILE A 603 -26.53 15.56 51.37
CA ILE A 603 -26.70 16.55 50.28
C ILE A 603 -25.40 16.69 49.47
N SER A 604 -24.24 16.75 50.12
CA SER A 604 -22.95 16.81 49.41
C SER A 604 -22.68 15.51 48.64
N GLU A 605 -22.92 14.35 49.25
CA GLU A 605 -22.80 13.04 48.59
C GLU A 605 -23.73 12.95 47.37
N PHE A 606 -24.96 13.44 47.46
CA PHE A 606 -25.90 13.46 46.34
C PHE A 606 -25.41 14.34 45.18
N GLU A 607 -24.86 15.52 45.45
CA GLU A 607 -24.32 16.39 44.39
C GLU A 607 -23.05 15.80 43.77
N THR A 608 -22.17 15.18 44.57
CA THR A 608 -20.99 14.44 44.09
C THR A 608 -21.40 13.25 43.22
N ASP A 609 -22.39 12.46 43.63
CA ASP A 609 -22.90 11.32 42.86
C ASP A 609 -23.53 11.77 41.53
N LYS A 610 -24.24 12.89 41.51
CA LYS A 610 -24.80 13.48 40.28
C LYS A 610 -23.70 13.92 39.30
N GLN A 611 -22.65 14.59 39.80
CA GLN A 611 -21.53 15.03 38.95
C GLN A 611 -20.71 13.83 38.46
N ASN A 612 -20.46 12.84 39.32
CA ASN A 612 -19.81 11.59 38.92
C ASN A 612 -20.64 10.81 37.91
N LEU A 613 -21.98 10.79 38.00
CA LEU A 613 -22.86 10.17 37.02
C LEU A 613 -22.73 10.84 35.64
N ARG A 614 -22.70 12.18 35.60
CA ARG A 614 -22.49 12.92 34.33
C ARG A 614 -21.16 12.54 33.69
N THR A 615 -20.08 12.55 34.45
CA THR A 615 -18.76 12.16 33.96
C THR A 615 -18.73 10.70 33.50
N ALA A 616 -19.35 9.79 34.26
CA ALA A 616 -19.43 8.37 33.92
C ALA A 616 -20.25 8.10 32.65
N LEU A 617 -21.36 8.83 32.42
CA LEU A 617 -22.14 8.73 31.18
C LEU A 617 -21.36 9.24 29.96
N ARG A 618 -20.59 10.34 30.11
CA ARG A 618 -19.70 10.85 29.06
C ARG A 618 -18.56 9.86 28.76
N ASP A 619 -17.93 9.29 29.79
CA ASP A 619 -16.91 8.26 29.64
C ASP A 619 -17.46 7.01 28.95
N LEU A 620 -18.66 6.56 29.31
CA LEU A 620 -19.31 5.41 28.70
C LEU A 620 -19.61 5.62 27.21
N ARG A 621 -20.11 6.81 26.85
CA ARG A 621 -20.29 7.22 25.44
C ARG A 621 -18.95 7.25 24.70
N ARG A 622 -17.92 7.83 25.30
CA ARG A 622 -16.57 7.92 24.72
C ARG A 622 -15.96 6.53 24.50
N LEU A 623 -16.09 5.64 25.47
CA LEU A 623 -15.62 4.25 25.40
C LEU A 623 -16.38 3.45 24.33
N SER A 624 -17.70 3.66 24.18
CA SER A 624 -18.48 3.07 23.09
C SER A 624 -17.99 3.57 21.71
N GLN A 625 -17.78 4.88 21.54
CA GLN A 625 -17.23 5.43 20.30
C GLN A 625 -15.82 4.87 20.01
N ALA A 626 -14.96 4.85 21.03
CA ALA A 626 -13.61 4.30 20.92
C ALA A 626 -13.64 2.82 20.54
N TYR A 627 -14.57 2.05 21.10
CA TYR A 627 -14.74 0.64 20.76
C TYR A 627 -15.17 0.44 19.30
N GLY A 628 -16.11 1.24 18.80
CA GLY A 628 -16.49 1.21 17.38
C GLY A 628 -15.31 1.52 16.45
N GLN A 629 -14.52 2.55 16.76
CA GLN A 629 -13.31 2.90 16.01
C GLN A 629 -12.25 1.79 16.07
N PHE A 630 -12.03 1.20 17.25
CA PHE A 630 -11.13 0.08 17.45
C PHE A 630 -11.47 -1.12 16.56
N LEU A 631 -12.75 -1.46 16.41
CA LEU A 631 -13.18 -2.58 15.56
C LEU A 631 -12.87 -2.31 14.08
N SER A 632 -13.10 -1.09 13.60
CA SER A 632 -12.74 -0.70 12.22
C SER A 632 -11.22 -0.70 12.01
N TRP A 633 -10.45 -0.12 12.93
CA TRP A 633 -8.98 -0.13 12.86
C TRP A 633 -8.39 -1.53 12.94
N SER A 634 -8.98 -2.41 13.74
CA SER A 634 -8.54 -3.81 13.82
C SER A 634 -8.81 -4.58 12.53
N ARG A 635 -9.93 -4.32 11.84
CA ARG A 635 -10.17 -4.87 10.49
C ARG A 635 -9.14 -4.39 9.48
N VAL A 636 -8.87 -3.08 9.46
CA VAL A 636 -7.87 -2.48 8.56
C VAL A 636 -6.49 -3.11 8.81
N LEU A 637 -6.03 -3.12 10.06
CA LEU A 637 -4.71 -3.62 10.43
C LEU A 637 -4.57 -5.12 10.22
N GLY A 638 -5.58 -5.91 10.59
CA GLY A 638 -5.55 -7.36 10.38
C GLY A 638 -5.54 -7.73 8.89
N SER A 639 -6.28 -6.99 8.06
CA SER A 639 -6.28 -7.19 6.60
C SER A 639 -4.95 -6.78 5.96
N PHE A 640 -4.38 -5.65 6.41
CA PHE A 640 -3.07 -5.20 5.95
C PHE A 640 -1.96 -6.18 6.34
N LEU A 641 -1.91 -6.62 7.61
CA LEU A 641 -0.86 -7.53 8.09
C LEU A 641 -0.94 -8.94 7.49
N ALA A 642 -2.14 -9.39 7.11
CA ALA A 642 -2.30 -10.67 6.42
C ALA A 642 -1.59 -10.68 5.04
N ALA A 643 -1.52 -9.52 4.37
CA ALA A 643 -0.84 -9.36 3.08
C ALA A 643 -0.28 -7.93 2.93
N PRO A 644 0.81 -7.56 3.64
CA PRO A 644 1.29 -6.19 3.69
C PRO A 644 1.83 -5.68 2.35
N LEU A 645 2.27 -6.60 1.48
CA LEU A 645 2.66 -6.28 0.10
C LEU A 645 1.47 -6.33 -0.87
N GLY A 646 0.36 -6.94 -0.47
CA GLY A 646 -0.79 -7.22 -1.33
C GLY A 646 -0.51 -8.30 -2.39
N PRO A 647 -1.48 -8.56 -3.28
CA PRO A 647 -1.29 -9.50 -4.37
C PRO A 647 -0.28 -8.96 -5.39
N ASP A 648 0.61 -9.82 -5.86
CA ASP A 648 1.48 -9.48 -6.98
C ASP A 648 0.71 -9.57 -8.30
N ASN A 649 0.26 -8.42 -8.80
CA ASN A 649 -0.44 -8.32 -10.08
C ASN A 649 0.54 -8.21 -11.27
N PHE A 650 1.85 -8.34 -11.05
CA PHE A 650 2.82 -8.31 -12.12
C PHE A 650 2.58 -9.45 -13.12
N ARG A 651 2.55 -9.08 -14.39
CA ARG A 651 2.48 -10.00 -15.51
C ARG A 651 3.70 -9.73 -16.39
N PRO A 652 4.66 -10.65 -16.50
CA PRO A 652 5.81 -10.45 -17.37
C PRO A 652 5.31 -10.35 -18.81
N THR A 653 5.64 -9.24 -19.47
CA THR A 653 5.41 -9.09 -20.92
C THR A 653 6.39 -10.00 -21.63
N ARG A 654 5.91 -11.15 -22.12
CA ARG A 654 6.71 -12.00 -23.01
C ARG A 654 6.75 -11.37 -24.40
N SER A 655 7.93 -10.95 -24.83
CA SER A 655 8.17 -10.63 -26.24
C SER A 655 7.99 -11.90 -27.08
N LEU A 656 7.57 -11.70 -28.34
CA LEU A 656 7.47 -12.79 -29.29
C LEU A 656 8.88 -13.30 -29.59
N GLN A 657 9.16 -14.54 -29.20
CA GLN A 657 10.49 -15.12 -29.33
C GLN A 657 10.75 -15.46 -30.80
N VAL A 658 11.71 -14.75 -31.42
CA VAL A 658 12.18 -15.05 -32.78
C VAL A 658 13.02 -16.32 -32.72
N SER A 659 12.43 -17.45 -33.06
CA SER A 659 13.07 -18.78 -32.88
C SER A 659 14.15 -19.09 -33.90
N TRP A 660 14.11 -18.48 -35.09
CA TRP A 660 15.09 -18.65 -36.16
C TRP A 660 14.98 -17.49 -37.17
N GLY A 661 15.92 -17.41 -38.12
CA GLY A 661 15.84 -16.46 -39.24
C GLY A 661 16.50 -15.10 -39.03
N LEU A 662 17.16 -14.85 -37.89
CA LEU A 662 18.02 -13.66 -37.74
C LEU A 662 19.39 -13.87 -38.42
N PRO A 663 20.02 -12.83 -38.99
CA PRO A 663 21.41 -12.89 -39.42
C PRO A 663 22.38 -12.89 -38.22
N MET A 664 23.64 -13.30 -38.41
CA MET A 664 24.65 -13.39 -37.34
C MET A 664 24.93 -12.03 -36.68
N SER A 665 24.80 -10.96 -37.46
CA SER A 665 24.90 -9.58 -36.98
C SER A 665 23.82 -9.19 -35.97
N THR A 666 22.72 -9.95 -35.87
CA THR A 666 21.58 -9.67 -34.99
C THR A 666 21.34 -10.82 -34.01
N GLY A 667 21.41 -10.54 -32.71
CA GLY A 667 21.21 -11.54 -31.67
C GLY A 667 20.19 -11.10 -30.63
N VAL A 668 19.21 -11.93 -30.37
CA VAL A 668 18.30 -11.81 -29.22
C VAL A 668 18.56 -13.00 -28.30
N GLY A 669 18.75 -12.73 -27.03
CA GLY A 669 19.01 -13.76 -26.03
C GLY A 669 18.22 -13.49 -24.76
N SER A 670 17.80 -14.55 -24.09
CA SER A 670 17.16 -14.47 -22.78
C SER A 670 18.14 -14.88 -21.68
N ALA A 671 18.19 -14.13 -20.60
CA ALA A 671 19.00 -14.49 -19.44
C ALA A 671 18.42 -15.75 -18.77
N GLN A 672 19.28 -16.72 -18.49
CA GLN A 672 18.95 -17.97 -17.80
C GLN A 672 19.88 -18.18 -16.60
N PRO A 673 19.61 -17.53 -15.46
CA PRO A 673 20.38 -17.70 -14.25
C PRO A 673 20.13 -19.09 -13.64
N ALA A 674 21.11 -19.59 -12.89
CA ALA A 674 20.86 -20.74 -12.05
C ALA A 674 19.87 -20.35 -10.93
N ALA A 675 19.02 -21.28 -10.51
CA ALA A 675 18.07 -21.04 -9.42
C ALA A 675 18.77 -20.61 -8.12
N ALA A 676 20.00 -21.10 -7.88
CA ALA A 676 20.83 -20.70 -6.74
C ALA A 676 21.22 -19.21 -6.79
N ASP A 677 21.57 -18.68 -7.96
CA ASP A 677 21.94 -17.25 -8.11
C ASP A 677 20.74 -16.34 -7.84
N VAL A 678 19.53 -16.76 -8.27
CA VAL A 678 18.28 -16.03 -7.99
C VAL A 678 17.98 -16.04 -6.49
N ALA A 679 18.08 -17.19 -5.84
CA ALA A 679 17.85 -17.33 -4.40
C ALA A 679 18.87 -16.52 -3.57
N ASP A 680 20.14 -16.54 -3.96
CA ASP A 680 21.19 -15.76 -3.30
C ASP A 680 20.94 -14.26 -3.45
N ALA A 681 20.69 -13.79 -4.68
CA ALA A 681 20.38 -12.38 -4.95
C ALA A 681 19.11 -11.93 -4.20
N ALA A 682 18.07 -12.76 -4.19
CA ALA A 682 16.87 -12.52 -3.39
C ALA A 682 17.20 -12.42 -1.91
N GLY A 683 18.06 -13.29 -1.37
CA GLY A 683 18.53 -13.24 0.01
C GLY A 683 19.22 -11.92 0.37
N TYR A 684 20.09 -11.40 -0.49
CA TYR A 684 20.71 -10.08 -0.29
C TYR A 684 19.68 -8.94 -0.35
N LEU A 685 18.82 -8.95 -1.37
CA LEU A 685 17.77 -7.93 -1.53
C LEU A 685 16.80 -7.93 -0.35
N ARG A 686 16.36 -9.10 0.10
CA ARG A 686 15.47 -9.22 1.26
C ARG A 686 16.09 -8.64 2.52
N ARG A 687 17.40 -8.81 2.74
CA ARG A 687 18.09 -8.16 3.87
C ARG A 687 18.07 -6.63 3.76
N GLU A 688 18.27 -6.06 2.57
CA GLU A 688 18.25 -4.59 2.39
C GLU A 688 16.84 -4.02 2.45
N LEU A 689 15.86 -4.69 1.84
CA LEU A 689 14.48 -4.21 1.69
C LEU A 689 13.66 -4.35 2.97
N PHE A 690 13.85 -5.44 3.71
CA PHE A 690 13.17 -5.70 4.98
C PHE A 690 14.06 -5.27 6.14
N HIS A 691 14.31 -3.96 6.26
CA HIS A 691 14.98 -3.37 7.42
C HIS A 691 13.99 -3.09 8.56
N LEU A 692 14.47 -2.69 9.73
CA LEU A 692 13.62 -2.24 10.83
C LEU A 692 12.63 -1.16 10.36
N GLY A 693 11.33 -1.34 10.61
CA GLY A 693 10.33 -0.35 10.20
C GLY A 693 9.88 -0.44 8.73
N TRP A 694 10.22 -1.50 7.98
CA TRP A 694 9.90 -1.63 6.55
C TRP A 694 8.40 -1.50 6.21
N LEU A 695 7.51 -1.88 7.14
CA LEU A 695 6.05 -1.81 6.92
C LEU A 695 5.52 -0.38 6.79
N SER A 696 6.22 0.61 7.34
CA SER A 696 5.74 2.00 7.38
C SER A 696 5.47 2.54 5.99
N SER A 697 6.36 2.28 5.03
CA SER A 697 6.20 2.77 3.66
C SER A 697 4.99 2.19 2.94
N SER A 698 4.71 0.90 3.13
CA SER A 698 3.55 0.22 2.53
C SER A 698 2.25 0.66 3.21
N TRP A 699 2.27 0.81 4.54
CA TRP A 699 1.15 1.33 5.31
C TRP A 699 0.78 2.76 4.91
N ASP A 700 1.77 3.65 4.85
CA ASP A 700 1.54 5.06 4.53
C ASP A 700 0.97 5.22 3.12
N ASN A 701 1.51 4.45 2.16
CA ASN A 701 0.99 4.42 0.79
C ASN A 701 -0.46 3.92 0.74
N LEU A 702 -0.82 2.87 1.50
CA LEU A 702 -2.20 2.37 1.57
C LEU A 702 -3.17 3.44 2.09
N VAL A 703 -2.80 4.14 3.18
CA VAL A 703 -3.65 5.20 3.76
C VAL A 703 -3.79 6.37 2.78
N VAL A 704 -2.69 6.87 2.22
CA VAL A 704 -2.71 8.04 1.33
C VAL A 704 -3.41 7.75 0.00
N SER A 705 -3.24 6.55 -0.56
CA SER A 705 -3.93 6.15 -1.80
C SER A 705 -5.42 5.90 -1.61
N SER A 706 -5.84 5.45 -0.42
CA SER A 706 -7.26 5.20 -0.12
C SER A 706 -8.01 6.47 0.31
N ILE A 707 -7.40 7.26 1.21
CA ILE A 707 -8.00 8.46 1.81
C ILE A 707 -6.93 9.57 1.85
N PRO A 708 -6.77 10.33 0.74
CA PRO A 708 -5.73 11.33 0.63
C PRO A 708 -5.92 12.47 1.64
N PRO A 709 -4.82 13.08 2.15
CA PRO A 709 -4.90 14.24 3.01
C PRO A 709 -5.61 15.41 2.33
N VAL A 710 -6.24 16.27 3.14
CA VAL A 710 -6.92 17.47 2.63
C VAL A 710 -5.89 18.43 1.99
N PRO A 711 -6.12 18.90 0.75
CA PRO A 711 -5.24 19.86 0.10
C PRO A 711 -5.03 21.12 0.96
N GLY A 712 -3.77 21.50 1.21
CA GLY A 712 -3.41 22.67 2.03
C GLY A 712 -3.17 22.38 3.52
N SER A 713 -3.26 21.13 3.97
CA SER A 713 -2.79 20.70 5.28
C SER A 713 -1.28 20.97 5.46
N ARG A 714 -0.86 21.42 6.66
CA ARG A 714 0.57 21.55 7.01
C ARG A 714 1.24 20.21 7.29
N SER A 715 0.45 19.18 7.65
CA SER A 715 0.93 17.81 7.82
C SER A 715 0.83 17.06 6.49
N THR A 716 1.87 16.29 6.18
CA THR A 716 1.98 15.46 4.98
C THR A 716 2.01 13.98 5.36
N GLY A 717 1.61 13.10 4.44
CA GLY A 717 1.61 11.65 4.65
C GLY A 717 0.36 11.11 5.36
N ALA A 718 0.44 9.85 5.80
CA ALA A 718 -0.72 9.13 6.36
C ALA A 718 -1.24 9.73 7.66
N GLU A 719 -0.39 10.31 8.50
CA GLU A 719 -0.78 10.93 9.78
C GLU A 719 -1.70 12.16 9.59
N ALA A 720 -1.63 12.79 8.42
CA ALA A 720 -2.47 13.92 8.03
C ALA A 720 -3.85 13.51 7.49
N SER A 721 -4.11 12.19 7.34
CA SER A 721 -5.38 11.71 6.81
C SER A 721 -6.53 12.00 7.78
N PRO A 722 -7.68 12.48 7.32
CA PRO A 722 -8.84 12.74 8.19
C PRO A 722 -9.40 11.45 8.82
N VAL A 723 -9.06 10.28 8.28
CA VAL A 723 -9.57 8.97 8.74
C VAL A 723 -9.30 8.70 10.23
N TRP A 724 -8.25 9.29 10.81
CA TRP A 724 -7.91 9.09 12.24
C TRP A 724 -8.97 9.61 13.20
N GLY A 725 -9.76 10.61 12.80
CA GLY A 725 -10.83 11.20 13.59
C GLY A 725 -12.23 10.62 13.31
N ASP A 726 -12.37 9.82 12.26
CA ASP A 726 -13.67 9.32 11.80
C ASP A 726 -14.30 8.33 12.78
N ARG A 727 -15.62 8.26 12.79
CA ARG A 727 -16.37 7.27 13.58
C ARG A 727 -16.13 5.86 13.03
N GLY A 728 -16.29 4.82 13.86
CA GLY A 728 -16.00 3.44 13.46
C GLY A 728 -17.23 2.65 13.02
N ARG A 729 -17.23 1.34 13.35
CA ARG A 729 -18.22 0.34 12.92
C ARG A 729 -19.67 0.81 13.09
N GLY A 730 -20.46 0.61 12.04
CA GLY A 730 -21.92 0.83 12.05
C GLY A 730 -22.34 2.29 11.87
N THR A 731 -21.43 3.15 11.41
CA THR A 731 -21.69 4.59 11.26
C THR A 731 -21.67 5.08 9.81
N GLY A 732 -21.16 4.27 8.86
CA GLY A 732 -21.08 4.65 7.45
C GLY A 732 -20.03 5.73 7.13
N SER A 733 -19.16 6.06 8.08
CA SER A 733 -18.03 6.98 7.90
C SER A 733 -17.03 6.47 6.84
N SER A 734 -16.04 7.29 6.50
CA SER A 734 -14.91 6.86 5.66
C SER A 734 -14.16 5.69 6.28
N LEU A 735 -13.84 5.74 7.58
CA LEU A 735 -13.18 4.66 8.30
C LEU A 735 -14.00 3.36 8.28
N ASP A 736 -15.33 3.43 8.49
CA ASP A 736 -16.20 2.25 8.49
C ASP A 736 -16.20 1.58 7.10
N ARG A 737 -16.47 2.35 6.04
CA ARG A 737 -16.46 1.87 4.65
C ARG A 737 -15.11 1.30 4.25
N TRP A 738 -14.04 2.06 4.46
CA TRP A 738 -12.68 1.64 4.15
C TRP A 738 -12.29 0.36 4.90
N SER A 739 -12.66 0.23 6.17
CA SER A 739 -12.41 -0.99 6.94
C SER A 739 -13.16 -2.22 6.41
N ASN A 740 -14.36 -2.05 5.87
CA ASN A 740 -15.13 -3.13 5.27
C ASN A 740 -14.58 -3.52 3.88
N ASP A 741 -14.20 -2.54 3.07
CA ASP A 741 -13.63 -2.76 1.73
C ASP A 741 -12.29 -3.49 1.79
N LEU A 742 -11.41 -3.11 2.73
CA LEU A 742 -10.15 -3.81 3.00
C LEU A 742 -10.39 -5.24 3.52
N PHE A 743 -11.32 -5.40 4.46
CA PHE A 743 -11.62 -6.70 5.06
C PHE A 743 -12.27 -7.68 4.07
N ALA A 744 -13.04 -7.16 3.10
CA ALA A 744 -13.60 -7.93 1.99
C ALA A 744 -12.60 -8.17 0.85
N GLY A 745 -11.42 -7.55 0.88
CA GLY A 745 -10.41 -7.66 -0.19
C GLY A 745 -10.70 -6.86 -1.45
N VAL A 746 -11.64 -5.89 -1.39
CA VAL A 746 -11.94 -4.95 -2.48
C VAL A 746 -10.77 -3.98 -2.67
N ILE A 747 -10.18 -3.53 -1.57
CA ILE A 747 -8.97 -2.71 -1.55
C ILE A 747 -7.83 -3.56 -0.99
N THR A 748 -6.70 -3.59 -1.69
CA THR A 748 -5.49 -4.30 -1.25
C THR A 748 -4.30 -3.37 -1.18
N SER A 749 -3.29 -3.74 -0.37
CA SER A 749 -2.00 -3.05 -0.38
C SER A 749 -1.34 -3.09 -1.77
N THR A 750 -0.58 -2.06 -2.10
CA THR A 750 0.27 -1.97 -3.29
C THR A 750 1.77 -2.05 -2.94
N GLY A 751 2.08 -2.55 -1.75
CA GLY A 751 3.44 -2.62 -1.22
C GLY A 751 4.42 -3.45 -2.08
N ALA A 752 3.94 -4.48 -2.78
CA ALA A 752 4.73 -5.32 -3.69
C ALA A 752 5.45 -4.47 -4.75
N GLU A 753 4.75 -3.53 -5.35
CA GLU A 753 5.30 -2.67 -6.39
C GLU A 753 6.31 -1.67 -5.82
N LEU A 754 6.03 -1.10 -4.64
CA LEU A 754 6.94 -0.19 -3.96
C LEU A 754 8.24 -0.88 -3.55
N VAL A 755 8.15 -2.10 -3.03
CA VAL A 755 9.32 -2.92 -2.67
C VAL A 755 10.10 -3.33 -3.91
N TRP A 756 9.43 -3.71 -4.99
CA TRP A 756 10.09 -4.07 -6.24
C TRP A 756 10.82 -2.89 -6.88
N GLN A 757 10.22 -1.70 -6.93
CA GLN A 757 10.88 -0.50 -7.44
C GLN A 757 12.15 -0.18 -6.65
N ARG A 758 12.12 -0.37 -5.33
CA ARG A 758 13.31 -0.22 -4.48
C ARG A 758 14.34 -1.32 -4.76
N ALA A 759 13.92 -2.57 -4.98
CA ALA A 759 14.81 -3.66 -5.35
C ALA A 759 15.57 -3.37 -6.66
N VAL A 760 14.85 -2.92 -7.69
CA VAL A 760 15.44 -2.53 -8.99
C VAL A 760 16.40 -1.35 -8.82
N ALA A 761 16.04 -0.36 -7.99
CA ALA A 761 16.93 0.77 -7.69
C ALA A 761 18.22 0.32 -6.98
N SER A 762 18.13 -0.62 -6.04
CA SER A 762 19.30 -1.21 -5.37
C SER A 762 20.19 -1.99 -6.34
N LEU A 763 19.61 -2.81 -7.23
CA LEU A 763 20.36 -3.52 -8.28
C LEU A 763 21.02 -2.55 -9.28
N GLY A 764 20.44 -1.38 -9.51
CA GLY A 764 21.05 -0.31 -10.31
C GLY A 764 22.12 0.52 -9.57
N GLY A 765 22.26 0.33 -8.25
CA GLY A 765 23.11 1.15 -7.38
C GLY A 765 23.95 0.31 -6.42
N SER A 766 23.52 0.23 -5.16
CA SER A 766 24.23 -0.39 -4.03
C SER A 766 24.59 -1.87 -4.26
N MET A 767 23.78 -2.60 -5.02
CA MET A 767 23.90 -4.05 -5.27
C MET A 767 24.16 -4.40 -6.75
N SER A 768 24.76 -3.48 -7.50
CA SER A 768 25.07 -3.68 -8.92
C SER A 768 26.00 -4.88 -9.20
N GLU A 769 26.76 -5.33 -8.20
CA GLU A 769 27.60 -6.54 -8.27
C GLU A 769 26.82 -7.86 -8.41
N LEU A 770 25.53 -7.88 -8.08
CA LEU A 770 24.68 -9.07 -8.21
C LEU A 770 24.20 -9.29 -9.64
N VAL A 771 24.07 -8.21 -10.42
CA VAL A 771 23.52 -8.25 -11.79
C VAL A 771 24.31 -9.19 -12.71
N PRO A 772 25.65 -9.17 -12.77
CA PRO A 772 26.41 -10.07 -13.63
C PRO A 772 26.16 -11.56 -13.39
N ARG A 773 25.79 -11.97 -12.16
CA ARG A 773 25.44 -13.37 -11.85
C ARG A 773 24.05 -13.71 -12.42
N LEU A 774 23.09 -12.81 -12.25
CA LEU A 774 21.73 -12.97 -12.75
C LEU A 774 21.63 -13.00 -14.29
N VAL A 775 22.56 -12.34 -14.98
CA VAL A 775 22.55 -12.25 -16.46
C VAL A 775 23.74 -12.92 -17.14
N GLY A 776 24.57 -13.65 -16.40
CA GLY A 776 25.84 -14.18 -16.90
C GLY A 776 25.71 -15.31 -17.93
N SER A 777 24.59 -16.03 -17.88
CA SER A 777 24.23 -17.12 -18.80
C SER A 777 23.07 -16.67 -19.69
N VAL A 778 23.26 -16.76 -21.01
CA VAL A 778 22.32 -16.26 -22.01
C VAL A 778 21.94 -17.39 -22.96
N LYS A 779 20.65 -17.69 -23.05
CA LYS A 779 20.10 -18.57 -24.08
C LYS A 779 19.87 -17.75 -25.35
N VAL A 780 20.67 -18.00 -26.38
CA VAL A 780 20.47 -17.37 -27.69
C VAL A 780 19.23 -17.97 -28.34
N ALA A 781 18.38 -17.13 -28.93
CA ALA A 781 17.19 -17.59 -29.63
C ALA A 781 17.59 -18.50 -30.81
N GLY A 782 17.05 -19.72 -30.84
CA GLY A 782 17.43 -20.75 -31.84
C GLY A 782 18.84 -21.35 -31.67
N GLY A 783 19.61 -20.96 -30.65
CA GLY A 783 21.02 -21.31 -30.46
C GLY A 783 21.37 -21.95 -29.11
N PRO A 784 22.66 -22.16 -28.83
CA PRO A 784 23.13 -22.69 -27.55
C PRO A 784 23.01 -21.65 -26.42
N VAL A 785 23.25 -22.11 -25.18
CA VAL A 785 23.48 -21.22 -24.04
C VAL A 785 24.94 -20.79 -24.06
N VAL A 786 25.20 -19.49 -23.95
CA VAL A 786 26.53 -18.88 -24.00
C VAL A 786 26.72 -17.90 -22.84
N SER A 787 27.97 -17.51 -22.60
CA SER A 787 28.25 -16.47 -21.60
C SER A 787 27.84 -15.08 -22.11
N LEU A 788 27.52 -14.14 -21.21
CA LEU A 788 27.16 -12.77 -21.57
C LEU A 788 28.22 -12.07 -22.46
N PRO A 789 29.54 -12.12 -22.16
CA PRO A 789 30.55 -11.53 -23.04
C PRO A 789 30.57 -12.13 -24.45
N GLU A 790 30.32 -13.44 -24.54
CA GLU A 790 30.27 -14.15 -25.83
C GLU A 790 29.00 -13.78 -26.61
N PHE A 791 27.87 -13.58 -25.95
CA PHE A 791 26.64 -13.10 -26.59
C PHE A 791 26.81 -11.67 -27.14
N VAL A 792 27.33 -10.77 -26.29
CA VAL A 792 27.45 -9.34 -26.59
C VAL A 792 28.59 -9.04 -27.55
N VAL A 793 29.54 -9.95 -27.76
CA VAL A 793 30.63 -9.83 -28.76
C VAL A 793 31.39 -8.49 -28.71
N GLY A 794 31.50 -7.90 -27.52
CA GLY A 794 32.25 -6.67 -27.29
C GLY A 794 31.61 -5.38 -27.81
N ILE A 795 30.36 -5.39 -28.29
CA ILE A 795 29.67 -4.17 -28.75
C ILE A 795 29.09 -3.31 -27.60
N ASP A 796 29.21 -3.75 -26.35
CA ASP A 796 28.80 -2.99 -25.15
C ASP A 796 29.84 -2.01 -24.63
N ARG A 797 31.04 -1.99 -25.21
CA ARG A 797 32.15 -1.11 -24.87
C ARG A 797 32.60 -0.29 -26.07
N ASP A 798 33.06 0.92 -25.78
CA ASP A 798 33.59 1.84 -26.77
C ASP A 798 35.02 1.41 -27.15
N VAL A 799 35.28 1.33 -28.46
CA VAL A 799 36.56 0.86 -29.04
C VAL A 799 36.86 1.77 -30.24
N PRO A 800 38.13 2.12 -30.52
CA PRO A 800 38.46 2.84 -31.74
C PRO A 800 38.03 2.06 -33.01
N PRO A 801 37.74 2.76 -34.12
CA PRO A 801 37.45 2.13 -35.40
C PRO A 801 38.58 1.17 -35.80
N ALA A 802 38.23 -0.08 -36.08
CA ALA A 802 39.18 -1.13 -36.44
C ALA A 802 38.51 -2.19 -37.32
N GLY A 803 39.33 -2.90 -38.10
CA GLY A 803 38.89 -3.94 -39.02
C GLY A 803 38.63 -3.43 -40.43
N THR A 804 38.16 -4.34 -41.28
CA THR A 804 37.88 -4.06 -42.70
C THR A 804 36.52 -4.60 -43.12
N PHE A 805 35.91 -3.94 -44.09
CA PHE A 805 34.77 -4.43 -44.85
C PHE A 805 35.18 -5.51 -45.86
N ASP A 806 34.20 -6.20 -46.42
CA ASP A 806 34.42 -7.11 -47.54
C ASP A 806 35.03 -6.37 -48.74
N ARG A 807 36.08 -6.96 -49.29
CA ARG A 807 36.86 -6.38 -50.39
C ARG A 807 36.29 -6.74 -51.76
N SER A 808 35.33 -7.67 -51.83
CA SER A 808 34.79 -8.16 -53.11
C SER A 808 34.04 -7.10 -53.92
N LEU A 809 33.55 -6.04 -53.25
CA LEU A 809 32.91 -4.90 -53.88
C LEU A 809 33.87 -3.79 -54.29
N LEU A 810 35.14 -3.86 -53.90
CA LEU A 810 36.11 -2.78 -54.06
C LEU A 810 37.18 -3.13 -55.09
N THR A 811 37.55 -2.17 -55.92
CA THR A 811 38.65 -2.36 -56.89
C THR A 811 39.97 -2.54 -56.15
N ASP A 812 40.95 -3.19 -56.77
CA ASP A 812 42.27 -3.37 -56.17
C ASP A 812 42.90 -2.03 -55.76
N LEU A 813 42.69 -0.98 -56.57
CA LEU A 813 43.13 0.38 -56.26
C LEU A 813 42.46 0.90 -54.98
N ALA A 814 41.13 0.75 -54.86
CA ALA A 814 40.39 1.17 -53.67
C ALA A 814 40.82 0.40 -52.40
N VAL A 815 41.08 -0.90 -52.52
CA VAL A 815 41.60 -1.72 -51.41
C VAL A 815 42.98 -1.24 -50.97
N THR A 816 43.88 -0.94 -51.90
CA THR A 816 45.22 -0.40 -51.57
C THR A 816 45.16 1.02 -50.98
N GLY A 817 44.12 1.78 -51.31
CA GLY A 817 43.87 3.12 -50.78
C GLY A 817 43.07 3.14 -49.48
N SER A 818 43.00 2.03 -48.72
CA SER A 818 42.28 1.95 -47.44
C SER A 818 40.77 2.18 -47.51
N ALA A 819 40.13 2.10 -48.69
CA ALA A 819 38.67 2.28 -48.81
C ALA A 819 37.86 1.18 -48.08
N ALA A 820 38.49 0.02 -47.84
CA ALA A 820 37.91 -1.09 -47.07
C ALA A 820 38.03 -0.90 -45.55
N ASP A 821 38.80 0.07 -45.06
CA ASP A 821 39.05 0.23 -43.63
C ASP A 821 37.83 0.84 -42.93
N VAL A 822 37.56 0.39 -41.70
CA VAL A 822 36.52 0.99 -40.86
C VAL A 822 37.00 2.35 -40.35
N ALA A 823 36.40 3.43 -40.83
CA ALA A 823 36.75 4.80 -40.45
C ALA A 823 35.92 5.31 -39.26
N VAL A 824 34.69 4.82 -39.11
CA VAL A 824 33.78 5.22 -38.03
C VAL A 824 33.18 3.96 -37.39
N ASP A 825 33.19 3.89 -36.07
CA ASP A 825 32.52 2.87 -35.25
C ASP A 825 31.73 3.61 -34.17
N ILE A 826 30.40 3.65 -34.32
CA ILE A 826 29.51 4.28 -33.36
C ILE A 826 28.78 3.18 -32.60
N ARG A 827 28.87 3.21 -31.28
CA ARG A 827 28.23 2.24 -30.40
C ARG A 827 27.25 2.93 -29.47
N SER A 828 26.14 2.27 -29.19
CA SER A 828 25.12 2.77 -28.28
C SER A 828 24.58 1.62 -27.45
N ARG A 829 24.34 1.92 -26.18
CA ARG A 829 23.86 0.96 -25.20
C ARG A 829 22.75 1.57 -24.36
N ALA A 830 21.76 0.77 -24.04
CA ALA A 830 20.67 1.14 -23.15
C ALA A 830 20.36 -0.01 -22.20
N LEU A 831 20.03 0.32 -20.95
CA LEU A 831 19.56 -0.65 -19.97
C LEU A 831 18.05 -0.83 -20.12
N THR A 832 17.59 -2.07 -20.00
CA THR A 832 16.17 -2.42 -20.11
C THR A 832 15.83 -3.39 -18.98
N GLY A 833 15.37 -2.86 -17.85
CA GLY A 833 15.32 -3.63 -16.60
C GLY A 833 16.73 -4.01 -16.16
N LEU A 834 16.97 -5.31 -15.95
CA LEU A 834 18.30 -5.89 -15.73
C LEU A 834 19.04 -6.22 -17.05
N GLY A 835 18.32 -6.19 -18.17
CA GLY A 835 18.83 -6.46 -19.50
C GLY A 835 19.55 -5.28 -20.12
N ARG A 836 20.05 -5.48 -21.34
CA ARG A 836 20.70 -4.45 -22.14
C ARG A 836 20.40 -4.61 -23.62
N VAL A 837 20.33 -3.48 -24.30
CA VAL A 837 20.34 -3.39 -25.76
C VAL A 837 21.64 -2.72 -26.18
N CYS A 838 22.36 -3.33 -27.11
CA CYS A 838 23.61 -2.81 -27.67
C CYS A 838 23.50 -2.78 -29.18
N VAL A 839 23.93 -1.66 -29.78
CA VAL A 839 24.00 -1.48 -31.22
C VAL A 839 25.35 -0.89 -31.58
N ALA A 840 25.99 -1.44 -32.61
CA ALA A 840 27.22 -0.90 -33.18
C ALA A 840 27.05 -0.75 -34.69
N THR A 841 27.29 0.45 -35.21
CA THR A 841 27.26 0.72 -36.65
C THR A 841 28.63 1.19 -37.09
N GLN A 842 29.21 0.46 -38.05
CA GLN A 842 30.51 0.75 -38.63
C GLN A 842 30.34 1.30 -40.05
N LEU A 843 31.12 2.33 -40.38
CA LEU A 843 31.14 2.97 -41.69
C LEU A 843 32.58 3.10 -42.21
N SER A 844 32.80 2.91 -43.52
CA SER A 844 34.07 3.23 -44.17
C SER A 844 34.27 4.74 -44.28
N ASP A 845 35.43 5.17 -44.78
CA ASP A 845 35.57 6.52 -45.29
C ASP A 845 34.79 6.70 -46.62
N ALA A 846 34.61 7.94 -47.05
CA ALA A 846 34.04 8.23 -48.37
C ALA A 846 34.94 7.72 -49.49
N MET A 847 34.32 7.06 -50.45
CA MET A 847 34.98 6.64 -51.69
C MET A 847 34.14 7.07 -52.90
N PRO A 848 34.79 7.42 -54.01
CA PRO A 848 34.09 7.69 -55.26
C PRO A 848 33.46 6.39 -55.82
N LEU A 849 32.45 6.53 -56.69
CA LEU A 849 31.72 5.38 -57.25
C LEU A 849 32.58 4.43 -58.11
N ASP A 850 33.68 4.91 -58.68
CA ASP A 850 34.66 4.12 -59.45
C ASP A 850 35.54 3.23 -58.54
N ALA A 851 35.51 3.44 -57.23
CA ALA A 851 36.10 2.54 -56.25
C ALA A 851 35.36 1.18 -56.18
N LEU A 852 34.14 1.10 -56.71
CA LEU A 852 33.32 -0.12 -56.72
C LEU A 852 33.62 -0.99 -57.94
N VAL A 853 33.77 -2.30 -57.74
CA VAL A 853 34.04 -3.27 -58.82
C VAL A 853 32.85 -3.33 -59.78
N ARG A 854 33.13 -3.22 -61.08
CA ARG A 854 32.12 -3.45 -62.13
C ARG A 854 32.01 -4.95 -62.43
N SER A 855 30.81 -5.53 -62.33
CA SER A 855 30.58 -6.94 -62.66
C SER A 855 30.82 -7.21 -64.16
N ASP A 856 30.60 -6.20 -65.01
CA ASP A 856 30.86 -6.23 -66.46
C ASP A 856 32.36 -6.40 -66.82
N ALA A 857 33.27 -6.21 -65.84
CA ALA A 857 34.73 -6.32 -66.01
C ALA A 857 35.30 -7.68 -65.56
N ARG A 858 34.47 -8.60 -65.04
CA ARG A 858 34.88 -9.98 -64.76
C ARG A 858 34.89 -10.78 -66.06
N THR A 859 36.05 -10.93 -66.70
CA THR A 859 36.30 -12.12 -67.53
C THR A 859 36.36 -13.30 -66.57
N ASP A 860 35.37 -14.19 -66.66
CA ASP A 860 35.42 -15.50 -66.02
C ASP A 860 36.72 -16.23 -66.41
N VAL A 861 37.72 -16.20 -65.53
CA VAL A 861 38.65 -17.32 -65.43
C VAL A 861 37.97 -18.33 -64.52
N GLY A 862 36.95 -18.99 -65.08
CA GLY A 862 36.22 -20.03 -64.39
C GLY A 862 37.14 -21.20 -64.12
N TRP A 863 37.53 -21.38 -62.86
CA TRP A 863 37.81 -22.72 -62.38
C TRP A 863 36.45 -23.37 -62.13
N SER A 864 36.04 -24.26 -63.03
CA SER A 864 34.78 -24.97 -62.96
C SER A 864 34.77 -25.93 -61.77
N ALA A 865 34.36 -25.45 -60.60
CA ALA A 865 33.75 -26.33 -59.62
C ALA A 865 32.34 -26.61 -60.10
N ALA A 866 32.10 -27.85 -60.56
CA ALA A 866 30.79 -28.29 -61.03
C ALA A 866 29.74 -28.05 -59.94
N ASN A 867 28.73 -27.24 -60.25
CA ASN A 867 27.51 -27.21 -59.44
C ASN A 867 26.83 -28.59 -59.57
N PRO A 868 26.50 -29.28 -58.47
CA PRO A 868 25.68 -30.48 -58.55
C PRO A 868 24.30 -30.10 -59.12
N VAL A 869 23.93 -30.76 -60.21
CA VAL A 869 22.63 -30.66 -60.86
C VAL A 869 21.59 -31.28 -59.92
N ALA A 870 20.50 -30.55 -59.64
CA ALA A 870 19.34 -31.12 -58.97
C ALA A 870 18.76 -32.25 -59.84
N PRO A 871 18.45 -33.44 -59.30
CA PRO A 871 17.89 -34.52 -60.11
C PRO A 871 16.51 -34.11 -60.62
N ASP A 872 16.35 -34.11 -61.95
CA ASP A 872 15.10 -33.85 -62.64
C ASP A 872 13.98 -34.78 -62.15
N ALA A 873 12.80 -34.20 -62.02
CA ALA A 873 11.56 -34.90 -61.75
C ALA A 873 11.18 -35.81 -62.94
N ALA A 874 11.30 -37.13 -62.73
CA ALA A 874 10.56 -38.13 -63.50
C ALA A 874 9.67 -38.93 -62.54
N GLY A 875 8.35 -38.72 -62.60
CA GLY A 875 7.40 -39.75 -62.14
C GLY A 875 7.10 -40.73 -63.28
N PRO A 876 6.23 -41.74 -63.11
CA PRO A 876 5.76 -42.42 -61.89
C PRO A 876 5.83 -43.98 -62.00
N VAL A 877 5.25 -44.67 -61.00
CA VAL A 877 4.74 -46.07 -60.98
C VAL A 877 5.62 -47.16 -60.34
N GLY A 878 5.07 -47.83 -59.30
CA GLY A 878 5.33 -49.27 -59.07
C GLY A 878 5.45 -49.81 -57.63
N ASP A 879 4.35 -49.80 -56.86
CA ASP A 879 3.82 -50.92 -56.03
C ASP A 879 4.73 -51.86 -55.18
N ARG A 880 4.46 -51.91 -53.84
CA ARG A 880 4.37 -53.08 -52.90
C ARG A 880 5.09 -53.01 -51.53
N THR A 881 4.27 -52.84 -50.48
CA THR A 881 4.10 -53.50 -49.14
C THR A 881 5.18 -54.37 -48.44
N PRO A 882 5.08 -54.65 -47.11
CA PRO A 882 6.15 -54.41 -46.11
C PRO A 882 6.66 -55.64 -45.34
N GLY A 883 7.87 -55.52 -44.76
CA GLY A 883 8.27 -56.26 -43.56
C GLY A 883 9.63 -56.98 -43.62
N GLN A 884 10.59 -56.50 -42.82
CA GLN A 884 11.53 -57.27 -41.97
C GLN A 884 12.68 -56.37 -41.46
N SER A 885 13.01 -56.49 -40.18
CA SER A 885 14.22 -55.94 -39.52
C SER A 885 15.11 -57.11 -39.05
N PRO A 886 16.37 -56.87 -38.61
CA PRO A 886 17.58 -56.47 -39.33
C PRO A 886 18.68 -57.58 -39.27
N PRO A 887 19.85 -57.47 -39.94
CA PRO A 887 21.03 -56.95 -39.22
C PRO A 887 22.09 -56.20 -40.06
N SER A 888 22.82 -55.34 -39.33
CA SER A 888 24.15 -54.73 -39.53
C SER A 888 24.96 -54.97 -40.83
N SER A 889 25.20 -53.89 -41.58
CA SER A 889 26.51 -53.55 -42.15
C SER A 889 26.57 -52.05 -42.48
N SER A 890 27.65 -51.41 -42.01
CA SER A 890 27.99 -49.99 -42.11
C SER A 890 28.04 -49.43 -43.53
N ASN A 891 27.35 -48.31 -43.76
CA ASN A 891 27.56 -47.40 -44.89
C ASN A 891 27.51 -45.94 -44.36
N PRO A 892 28.45 -45.04 -44.72
CA PRO A 892 28.63 -43.74 -44.09
C PRO A 892 27.88 -42.56 -44.76
N ASP A 893 26.79 -42.81 -45.50
CA ASP A 893 26.10 -41.78 -46.31
C ASP A 893 24.69 -41.40 -45.84
N ASP A 894 24.32 -41.71 -44.59
CA ASP A 894 23.05 -41.23 -44.01
C ASP A 894 23.29 -39.99 -43.12
N ALA A 895 23.59 -38.86 -43.78
CA ALA A 895 23.64 -37.55 -43.15
C ALA A 895 22.31 -36.83 -43.42
N ASP A 896 21.51 -36.67 -42.36
CA ASP A 896 20.31 -35.82 -42.33
C ASP A 896 20.65 -34.41 -42.85
N PRO A 897 20.03 -33.94 -43.96
CA PRO A 897 20.30 -32.62 -44.54
C PRO A 897 19.84 -31.44 -43.65
N PHE A 898 19.21 -31.73 -42.49
CA PHE A 898 18.78 -30.73 -41.50
C PHE A 898 19.57 -30.76 -40.19
N ARG A 899 20.68 -31.50 -40.13
CA ARG A 899 21.60 -31.47 -38.98
C ARG A 899 22.54 -30.26 -39.06
N ALA A 900 22.59 -29.45 -38.00
CA ALA A 900 23.54 -28.35 -37.90
C ALA A 900 25.00 -28.85 -37.91
N PRO A 901 25.98 -28.07 -38.42
CA PRO A 901 27.38 -28.42 -38.31
C PRO A 901 27.80 -28.50 -36.85
N ASP A 902 28.64 -29.47 -36.52
CA ASP A 902 29.19 -29.64 -35.17
C ASP A 902 30.18 -28.50 -34.87
N LEU A 903 29.85 -27.64 -33.91
CA LEU A 903 30.59 -26.41 -33.56
C LEU A 903 31.86 -26.67 -32.71
N GLY A 904 32.38 -27.90 -32.72
CA GLY A 904 33.46 -28.35 -31.84
C GLY A 904 34.84 -28.59 -32.49
N ALA A 905 34.96 -28.61 -33.82
CA ALA A 905 36.23 -28.89 -34.47
C ALA A 905 36.84 -27.62 -35.09
N GLY A 906 37.94 -27.15 -34.50
CA GLY A 906 38.74 -26.06 -35.07
C GLY A 906 39.20 -26.41 -36.49
N PHE A 907 39.05 -25.46 -37.40
CA PHE A 907 39.55 -25.57 -38.77
C PHE A 907 41.08 -25.58 -38.76
N GLY A 908 41.68 -26.73 -39.07
CA GLY A 908 43.08 -26.83 -39.50
C GLY A 908 43.17 -26.49 -40.99
N PHE A 909 44.16 -25.66 -41.34
CA PHE A 909 44.43 -25.16 -42.69
C PHE A 909 44.64 -26.24 -43.75
#